data_AF-A0A970R3E5-F1
#
_entry.id   AF-A0A970R3E5-F1
#
_cell.length_a   1.000
_cell.length_b   1.000
_cell.length_c   1.000
_cell.angle_alpha   90.00
_cell.angle_beta   90.00
_cell.angle_gamma   90.00
#
_symmetry.space_group_name_H-M   'P 1'
#
loop_
_entity.id
_entity.type
_entity.pdbx_description
1 polymer ?
#
loop_
_entity_poly.entity_id
_entity_poly.type
_entity_poly.pdbx_seq_one_letter_code
_entity_poly.pdbx_strand_id
1 'polypeptide(L)'
;MAKTRAKNKNIRTKASEPSRKKAFLPANAVRAFPGLPVLIGIIFFAVTLCGSWALKYDAKLLFVLASGFLFLFTFFNGKNRSCLISEADPVFFILLAHTLLYFAGLFYASFPKLALSEFFLNAGGFFIFAVCRISFTRDKKNINQLFAVLAVAICVLCLICIELATSGLLLPLIRRLSGLVGTPVPGNYAGFESNTRITTIITNPNIFAAIAGIGIFLSLSVRMNATVPALRIGYMGIGIVCGTAFVLCFSMGAILAFLVSFAVFCLLAEKNTRKAFILPAIYLLFVSFLGAAAVFACLEQGILPLLFVIVLSAGASALTLPGLIRLPGVRIGKKMKRIAALVCAFIVLLLMFAALTVKAPYTFGHGDELRRVIYLKPGEYTLQVGLSDPESAISAEIRSMNYTQAALKESTVLLNTALRPDNLVPFTVPESSAAVFFRFNADAKLQIESAFVQNGSGFKKQLSLKYVFIPEFIVNRLQGIWVNDNAAQRFVFFRDGIRLGMKSPIFGHGGGAFEGAARSVADYYYETAHTHSQYIQSFADGGVIGLILFAALTLYLLSGLYKAKKSGRKPAFIGAALTMIIFHCALEVDFMHPAFRMLASVIFAAAAASFPYRFKLQKPVGKPAAYCAFALCVVTLALACGRIWAVNAFTSKSLKLKTLQTAAVLDPFNDVDYKLSYLMSALYLGDSISIQSKADAYLESMVNDKMIPGTAYHLVSYYLQMPNPDIEKAADMAERYIRGERVNPQAWDAMLSLYRSAMENTAGEDETALSDAIMRLASYLAQLNSELPKTIKPDLMLQEYLWAQMQSAPGEAVDILSMNAELYGSGADIRTKTGDGLFTCLIPVIARPGESYIVKVYQDENLPCEISVNGILQPISYDKGEGCYVPDRIFSAYDFELSVIAADLPDVRITIASCDSMVMD
;
A
#
# COMPACT_ATOMS: atom_id res chain seq x y z
N MET A 1 -71.13 -70.39 23.32
CA MET A 1 -69.93 -71.09 22.79
C MET A 1 -68.67 -70.28 23.12
N ALA A 2 -67.71 -70.91 23.83
CA ALA A 2 -66.26 -70.59 24.00
C ALA A 2 -65.83 -69.16 24.48
N LYS A 3 -64.83 -68.90 25.34
CA LYS A 3 -63.99 -69.65 26.32
C LYS A 3 -63.16 -68.60 27.11
N THR A 4 -63.09 -68.73 28.45
CA THR A 4 -61.93 -68.53 29.37
C THR A 4 -61.10 -67.22 29.51
N ARG A 5 -61.14 -66.70 30.76
CA ARG A 5 -60.06 -66.30 31.72
C ARG A 5 -59.03 -65.18 31.41
N ALA A 6 -58.98 -64.19 32.31
CA ALA A 6 -57.74 -63.57 32.81
C ALA A 6 -57.89 -63.20 34.30
N LYS A 7 -56.86 -63.47 35.12
CA LYS A 7 -56.86 -63.38 36.59
C LYS A 7 -55.55 -62.74 37.07
N ASN A 8 -55.66 -61.73 37.96
CA ASN A 8 -54.70 -61.29 39.00
C ASN A 8 -53.32 -60.74 38.56
N LYS A 9 -52.63 -59.82 39.26
CA LYS A 9 -52.47 -59.64 40.72
C LYS A 9 -51.77 -58.28 41.03
N ASN A 10 -52.08 -57.73 42.21
CA ASN A 10 -51.37 -56.68 42.96
C ASN A 10 -49.86 -56.84 43.07
N ILE A 11 -49.09 -55.74 43.08
CA ILE A 11 -47.78 -55.64 43.78
C ILE A 11 -47.54 -54.22 44.33
N ARG A 12 -47.15 -54.16 45.62
CA ARG A 12 -46.59 -53.00 46.34
C ARG A 12 -45.06 -53.20 46.48
N THR A 13 -44.29 -52.19 46.07
CA THR A 13 -42.96 -51.73 46.55
C THR A 13 -41.83 -52.72 46.94
N LYS A 14 -40.68 -52.57 46.26
CA LYS A 14 -39.31 -52.74 46.82
C LYS A 14 -38.37 -51.73 46.15
N ALA A 15 -37.52 -51.08 46.95
CA ALA A 15 -36.48 -50.15 46.52
C ALA A 15 -35.33 -50.89 45.80
N SER A 16 -34.76 -50.27 44.75
CA SER A 16 -33.48 -50.67 44.16
C SER A 16 -32.71 -49.47 43.61
N GLU A 17 -31.38 -49.57 43.71
CA GLU A 17 -30.33 -48.59 43.43
C GLU A 17 -30.39 -47.93 42.04
N PRO A 18 -29.84 -46.70 41.87
CA PRO A 18 -29.71 -46.09 40.55
C PRO A 18 -28.58 -46.77 39.77
N SER A 19 -28.99 -47.58 38.79
CA SER A 19 -28.09 -48.18 37.80
C SER A 19 -27.26 -47.12 37.06
N ARG A 20 -25.94 -47.33 37.04
CA ARG A 20 -24.97 -46.64 36.18
C ARG A 20 -25.41 -46.75 34.72
N LYS A 21 -26.09 -45.73 34.18
CA LYS A 21 -26.22 -45.55 32.73
C LYS A 21 -24.83 -45.22 32.18
N LYS A 22 -24.20 -46.22 31.56
CA LYS A 22 -23.04 -46.06 30.68
C LYS A 22 -23.33 -44.92 29.71
N ALA A 23 -22.58 -43.83 29.84
CA ALA A 23 -22.51 -42.81 28.82
C ALA A 23 -22.08 -43.50 27.52
N PHE A 24 -22.97 -43.52 26.52
CA PHE A 24 -22.60 -43.80 25.15
C PHE A 24 -21.63 -42.69 24.70
N LEU A 25 -20.34 -42.93 24.90
CA LEU A 25 -19.30 -42.32 24.08
C LEU A 25 -19.58 -42.77 22.65
N PRO A 26 -19.81 -41.88 21.67
CA PRO A 26 -19.81 -42.29 20.29
C PRO A 26 -18.37 -42.72 19.95
N ALA A 27 -18.15 -44.03 19.97
CA ALA A 27 -16.97 -44.65 19.39
C ALA A 27 -16.94 -44.30 17.90
N ASN A 28 -15.77 -43.81 17.44
CA ASN A 28 -15.44 -43.39 16.08
C ASN A 28 -15.69 -41.92 15.72
N ALA A 29 -15.30 -41.00 16.62
CA ALA A 29 -14.81 -39.68 16.23
C ALA A 29 -13.45 -39.81 15.52
N VAL A 30 -13.45 -40.21 14.24
CA VAL A 30 -12.28 -40.05 13.37
C VAL A 30 -12.01 -38.55 13.28
N ARG A 31 -10.92 -38.11 13.94
CA ARG A 31 -10.47 -36.72 14.00
C ARG A 31 -10.52 -36.12 12.60
N ALA A 32 -11.11 -34.93 12.47
CA ALA A 32 -10.82 -34.11 11.31
C ALA A 32 -9.29 -33.94 11.26
N PHE A 33 -8.66 -34.55 10.26
CA PHE A 33 -7.25 -34.47 9.89
C PHE A 33 -6.30 -33.91 10.98
N PRO A 34 -5.65 -34.75 11.82
CA PRO A 34 -4.83 -34.28 12.94
C PRO A 34 -3.69 -33.31 12.54
N GLY A 35 -3.27 -33.31 11.27
CA GLY A 35 -2.26 -32.38 10.73
C GLY A 35 -2.81 -31.07 10.15
N LEU A 36 -4.14 -30.83 10.15
CA LEU A 36 -4.72 -29.67 9.45
C LEU A 36 -4.25 -28.33 10.04
N PRO A 37 -4.19 -28.16 11.38
CA PRO A 37 -3.65 -26.94 11.95
C PRO A 37 -2.19 -26.67 11.51
N VAL A 38 -1.38 -27.72 11.42
CA VAL A 38 0.03 -27.62 11.00
C VAL A 38 0.12 -27.23 9.53
N LEU A 39 -0.67 -27.86 8.65
CA LEU A 39 -0.69 -27.54 7.23
C LEU A 39 -1.10 -26.09 6.98
N ILE A 40 -2.12 -25.58 7.68
CA ILE A 40 -2.51 -24.15 7.60
C ILE A 40 -1.36 -23.25 8.10
N GLY A 41 -0.66 -23.65 9.16
CA GLY A 41 0.53 -22.95 9.64
C GLY A 41 1.66 -22.91 8.61
N ILE A 42 1.88 -24.00 7.87
CA ILE A 42 2.89 -24.07 6.79
C ILE A 42 2.48 -23.16 5.63
N ILE A 43 1.21 -23.20 5.20
CA ILE A 43 0.70 -22.30 4.16
C ILE A 43 0.86 -20.84 4.60
N PHE A 44 0.55 -20.52 5.86
CA PHE A 44 0.71 -19.18 6.43
C PHE A 44 2.16 -18.72 6.33
N PHE A 45 3.08 -19.56 6.79
CA PHE A 45 4.49 -19.26 6.81
C PHE A 45 5.03 -19.05 5.39
N ALA A 46 4.71 -19.95 4.46
CA ALA A 46 5.15 -19.87 3.07
C ALA A 46 4.63 -18.61 2.35
N VAL A 47 3.33 -18.33 2.46
CA VAL A 47 2.71 -17.15 1.85
C VAL A 47 3.26 -15.85 2.45
N THR A 48 3.58 -15.85 3.74
CA THR A 48 4.17 -14.67 4.39
C THR A 48 5.62 -14.45 3.95
N LEU A 49 6.41 -15.53 3.87
CA LEU A 49 7.82 -15.46 3.48
C LEU A 49 7.98 -15.01 2.02
N CYS A 50 7.15 -15.53 1.11
CA CYS A 50 7.21 -15.21 -0.30
C CYS A 50 6.45 -13.92 -0.68
N GLY A 51 5.80 -13.26 0.28
CA GLY A 51 4.82 -12.19 0.02
C GLY A 51 5.37 -10.95 -0.67
N SER A 52 6.68 -10.73 -0.64
CA SER A 52 7.37 -9.59 -1.28
C SER A 52 8.45 -10.02 -2.27
N TRP A 53 8.55 -11.33 -2.58
CA TRP A 53 9.48 -11.82 -3.59
C TRP A 53 8.91 -11.49 -4.97
N ALA A 54 9.78 -11.18 -5.93
CA ALA A 54 9.40 -11.02 -7.33
C ALA A 54 9.12 -12.40 -7.94
N LEU A 55 8.00 -13.00 -7.54
CA LEU A 55 7.63 -14.35 -7.90
C LEU A 55 7.32 -14.46 -9.40
N LYS A 56 7.80 -15.54 -10.05
CA LYS A 56 7.38 -15.89 -11.42
C LYS A 56 5.85 -15.98 -11.55
N TYR A 57 5.19 -16.43 -10.47
CA TYR A 57 3.74 -16.52 -10.34
C TYR A 57 3.28 -15.63 -9.20
N ASP A 58 2.21 -14.87 -9.39
CA ASP A 58 1.61 -14.02 -8.34
C ASP A 58 1.42 -14.82 -7.02
N ALA A 59 1.81 -14.24 -5.88
CA ALA A 59 1.64 -14.84 -4.56
C ALA A 59 0.16 -15.19 -4.28
N LYS A 60 -0.78 -14.41 -4.83
CA LYS A 60 -2.22 -14.65 -4.74
C LYS A 60 -2.63 -15.92 -5.50
N LEU A 61 -1.98 -16.22 -6.63
CA LEU A 61 -2.18 -17.45 -7.41
C LEU A 61 -1.67 -18.69 -6.64
N LEU A 62 -0.48 -18.63 -6.04
CA LEU A 62 0.03 -19.73 -5.21
C LEU A 62 -0.86 -19.98 -3.97
N PHE A 63 -1.35 -18.90 -3.36
CA PHE A 63 -2.27 -18.97 -2.22
C PHE A 63 -3.59 -19.65 -2.59
N VAL A 64 -4.21 -19.30 -3.73
CA VAL A 64 -5.47 -19.92 -4.15
C VAL A 64 -5.30 -21.39 -4.53
N LEU A 65 -4.17 -21.78 -5.12
CA LEU A 65 -3.87 -23.18 -5.41
C LEU A 65 -3.79 -24.00 -4.12
N ALA A 66 -2.95 -23.56 -3.17
CA ALA A 66 -2.78 -24.27 -1.90
C ALA A 66 -4.10 -24.40 -1.11
N SER A 67 -4.87 -23.31 -1.02
CA SER A 67 -6.14 -23.29 -0.31
C SER A 67 -7.27 -24.04 -1.05
N GLY A 68 -7.32 -23.96 -2.38
CA GLY A 68 -8.29 -24.65 -3.22
C GLY A 68 -8.11 -26.16 -3.20
N PHE A 69 -6.88 -26.67 -3.34
CA PHE A 69 -6.61 -28.11 -3.18
C PHE A 69 -6.97 -28.61 -1.78
N LEU A 70 -6.66 -27.82 -0.75
CA LEU A 70 -7.03 -28.15 0.64
C LEU A 70 -8.56 -28.21 0.83
N PHE A 71 -9.29 -27.29 0.20
CA PHE A 71 -10.75 -27.29 0.22
C PHE A 71 -11.34 -28.50 -0.52
N LEU A 72 -10.86 -28.81 -1.74
CA LEU A 72 -11.31 -29.99 -2.48
C LEU A 72 -11.07 -31.27 -1.69
N PHE A 73 -9.85 -31.47 -1.17
CA PHE A 73 -9.52 -32.62 -0.34
C PHE A 73 -10.45 -32.73 0.88
N THR A 74 -10.76 -31.59 1.52
CA THR A 74 -11.70 -31.53 2.64
C THR A 74 -13.13 -31.88 2.21
N PHE A 75 -13.58 -31.41 1.04
CA PHE A 75 -14.94 -31.56 0.52
C PHE A 75 -15.25 -32.98 0.03
N PHE A 76 -14.27 -33.70 -0.53
CA PHE A 76 -14.48 -35.09 -0.97
C PHE A 76 -14.80 -36.06 0.18
N ASN A 77 -14.40 -35.73 1.41
CA ASN A 77 -14.81 -36.48 2.59
C ASN A 77 -16.30 -36.24 2.89
N GLY A 78 -17.13 -37.28 2.74
CA GLY A 78 -18.58 -37.20 2.93
C GLY A 78 -19.02 -36.61 4.27
N LYS A 79 -18.28 -36.85 5.37
CA LYS A 79 -18.61 -36.27 6.69
C LYS A 79 -18.35 -34.77 6.74
N ASN A 80 -17.28 -34.30 6.10
CA ASN A 80 -16.96 -32.88 6.01
C ASN A 80 -17.97 -32.14 5.12
N ARG A 81 -18.32 -32.73 3.97
CA ARG A 81 -19.36 -32.20 3.08
C ARG A 81 -20.70 -32.07 3.78
N SER A 82 -21.15 -33.11 4.48
CA SER A 82 -22.39 -33.05 5.25
C SER A 82 -22.34 -31.98 6.34
N CYS A 83 -21.20 -31.81 7.02
CA CYS A 83 -20.98 -30.75 8.00
C CYS A 83 -21.13 -29.36 7.37
N LEU A 84 -20.47 -29.10 6.25
CA LEU A 84 -20.57 -27.81 5.53
C LEU A 84 -22.01 -27.49 5.13
N ILE A 85 -22.75 -28.50 4.66
CA ILE A 85 -24.15 -28.36 4.25
C ILE A 85 -25.06 -28.05 5.45
N SER A 86 -24.91 -28.79 6.56
CA SER A 86 -25.79 -28.64 7.72
C SER A 86 -25.48 -27.42 8.59
N GLU A 87 -24.24 -26.93 8.54
CA GLU A 87 -23.72 -25.88 9.41
C GLU A 87 -23.45 -24.56 8.66
N ALA A 88 -23.98 -24.41 7.44
CA ALA A 88 -23.94 -23.17 6.68
C ALA A 88 -24.62 -22.03 7.46
N ASP A 89 -23.86 -21.00 7.79
CA ASP A 89 -24.29 -19.84 8.55
C ASP A 89 -24.19 -18.55 7.70
N PRO A 90 -24.74 -17.42 8.17
CA PRO A 90 -24.65 -16.15 7.43
C PRO A 90 -23.23 -15.72 7.06
N VAL A 91 -22.21 -16.04 7.88
CA VAL A 91 -20.82 -15.70 7.55
C VAL A 91 -20.38 -16.48 6.30
N PHE A 92 -20.71 -17.77 6.22
CA PHE A 92 -20.47 -18.57 5.01
C PHE A 92 -21.18 -18.00 3.79
N PHE A 93 -22.46 -17.63 3.90
CA PHE A 93 -23.20 -17.05 2.77
C PHE A 93 -22.65 -15.69 2.33
N ILE A 94 -22.30 -14.81 3.27
CA ILE A 94 -21.76 -13.48 2.95
C ILE A 94 -20.39 -13.62 2.27
N LEU A 95 -19.50 -14.48 2.78
CA LEU A 95 -18.19 -14.70 2.16
C LEU A 95 -18.30 -15.39 0.79
N LEU A 96 -19.23 -16.34 0.63
CA LEU A 96 -19.51 -16.96 -0.67
C LEU A 96 -20.04 -15.92 -1.65
N ALA A 97 -21.01 -15.10 -1.25
CA ALA A 97 -21.56 -14.04 -2.09
C ALA A 97 -20.51 -12.99 -2.46
N HIS A 98 -19.64 -12.60 -1.52
CA HIS A 98 -18.52 -11.70 -1.79
C HIS A 98 -17.54 -12.31 -2.80
N THR A 99 -17.21 -13.59 -2.66
CA THR A 99 -16.33 -14.28 -3.62
C THR A 99 -16.98 -14.40 -5.00
N LEU A 100 -18.29 -14.67 -5.06
CA LEU A 100 -19.04 -14.71 -6.31
C LEU A 100 -19.15 -13.33 -6.97
N LEU A 101 -19.21 -12.25 -6.21
CA LEU A 101 -19.17 -10.89 -6.75
C LEU A 101 -17.83 -10.62 -7.44
N TYR A 102 -16.70 -11.00 -6.83
CA TYR A 102 -15.39 -10.86 -7.46
C TYR A 102 -15.22 -11.79 -8.68
N PHE A 103 -15.81 -12.99 -8.63
CA PHE A 103 -15.88 -13.89 -9.79
C PHE A 103 -16.68 -13.26 -10.95
N ALA A 104 -17.86 -12.72 -10.66
CA ALA A 104 -18.66 -11.98 -11.64
C ALA A 104 -17.90 -10.75 -12.16
N GLY A 105 -17.14 -10.10 -11.28
CA GLY A 105 -16.22 -8.99 -11.59
C GLY A 105 -15.28 -9.28 -12.74
N LEU A 106 -14.81 -10.54 -12.90
CA LEU A 106 -13.92 -10.92 -13.99
C LEU A 106 -14.50 -10.63 -15.38
N PHE A 107 -15.83 -10.65 -15.54
CA PHE A 107 -16.50 -10.52 -16.83
C PHE A 107 -16.86 -9.07 -17.19
N TYR A 108 -16.86 -8.14 -16.23
CA TYR A 108 -17.19 -6.73 -16.49
C TYR A 108 -16.10 -5.75 -16.04
N ALA A 109 -15.03 -6.26 -15.41
CA ALA A 109 -13.94 -5.46 -14.89
C ALA A 109 -13.28 -4.62 -15.98
N SER A 110 -12.92 -3.38 -15.62
CA SER A 110 -12.10 -2.53 -16.48
C SER A 110 -10.66 -3.04 -16.57
N PHE A 111 -10.22 -3.87 -15.63
CA PHE A 111 -8.85 -4.42 -15.58
C PHE A 111 -8.88 -5.93 -15.28
N PRO A 112 -9.20 -6.79 -16.27
CA PRO A 112 -9.39 -8.24 -16.05
C PRO A 112 -8.21 -8.94 -15.37
N LYS A 113 -6.98 -8.53 -15.69
CA LYS A 113 -5.73 -9.05 -15.09
C LYS A 113 -5.65 -8.81 -13.59
N LEU A 114 -5.98 -7.59 -13.16
CA LEU A 114 -6.04 -7.20 -11.75
C LEU A 114 -7.25 -7.86 -11.05
N ALA A 115 -8.39 -7.92 -11.74
CA ALA A 115 -9.59 -8.57 -11.22
C ALA A 115 -9.37 -10.06 -10.96
N LEU A 116 -8.63 -10.76 -11.83
CA LEU A 116 -8.26 -12.16 -11.63
C LEU A 116 -7.36 -12.35 -10.41
N SER A 117 -6.39 -11.47 -10.22
CA SER A 117 -5.50 -11.45 -9.05
C SER A 117 -6.29 -11.27 -7.75
N GLU A 118 -7.20 -10.29 -7.70
CA GLU A 118 -8.07 -10.05 -6.54
C GLU A 118 -9.10 -11.16 -6.32
N PHE A 119 -9.63 -11.76 -7.38
CA PHE A 119 -10.49 -12.93 -7.29
C PHE A 119 -9.77 -14.11 -6.65
N PHE A 120 -8.54 -14.44 -7.09
CA PHE A 120 -7.74 -15.50 -6.48
C PHE A 120 -7.51 -15.28 -5.00
N LEU A 121 -7.19 -14.04 -4.63
CA LEU A 121 -7.01 -13.67 -3.23
C LEU A 121 -8.29 -13.85 -2.40
N ASN A 122 -9.45 -13.40 -2.90
CA ASN A 122 -10.75 -13.58 -2.24
C ASN A 122 -11.14 -15.06 -2.15
N ALA A 123 -11.01 -15.81 -3.23
CA ALA A 123 -11.34 -17.23 -3.30
C ALA A 123 -10.47 -18.05 -2.34
N GLY A 124 -9.16 -17.78 -2.28
CA GLY A 124 -8.27 -18.46 -1.35
C GLY A 124 -8.63 -18.20 0.12
N GLY A 125 -8.99 -16.96 0.44
CA GLY A 125 -9.51 -16.60 1.76
C GLY A 125 -10.79 -17.35 2.11
N PHE A 126 -11.74 -17.46 1.18
CA PHE A 126 -12.98 -18.20 1.37
C PHE A 126 -12.75 -19.71 1.56
N PHE A 127 -11.85 -20.32 0.78
CA PHE A 127 -11.51 -21.74 0.93
C PHE A 127 -10.89 -22.05 2.29
N ILE A 128 -9.96 -21.21 2.77
CA ILE A 128 -9.40 -21.36 4.13
C ILE A 128 -10.50 -21.20 5.18
N PHE A 129 -11.38 -20.21 5.05
CA PHE A 129 -12.52 -20.02 5.95
C PHE A 129 -13.38 -21.29 6.01
N ALA A 130 -13.77 -21.85 4.86
CA ALA A 130 -14.64 -23.03 4.79
C ALA A 130 -13.98 -24.26 5.44
N VAL A 131 -12.70 -24.52 5.15
CA VAL A 131 -11.93 -25.62 5.75
C VAL A 131 -11.81 -25.46 7.26
N CYS A 132 -11.45 -24.27 7.74
CA CYS A 132 -11.34 -23.97 9.16
C CYS A 132 -12.70 -24.11 9.86
N ARG A 133 -13.77 -23.61 9.25
CA ARG A 133 -15.12 -23.68 9.79
C ARG A 133 -15.54 -25.13 9.97
N ILE A 134 -15.37 -26.00 8.97
CA ILE A 134 -15.65 -27.43 9.07
C ILE A 134 -14.86 -28.05 10.23
N SER A 135 -13.56 -27.77 10.29
CA SER A 135 -12.67 -28.28 11.34
C SER A 135 -13.13 -27.90 12.75
N PHE A 136 -13.43 -26.61 12.98
CA PHE A 136 -13.83 -26.09 14.28
C PHE A 136 -15.21 -26.55 14.73
N THR A 137 -16.10 -26.81 13.79
CA THR A 137 -17.45 -27.33 14.11
C THR A 137 -17.38 -28.77 14.57
N ARG A 138 -16.52 -29.56 13.91
CA ARG A 138 -16.34 -30.98 14.24
C ARG A 138 -15.59 -31.16 15.55
N ASP A 139 -14.57 -30.35 15.81
CA ASP A 139 -13.86 -30.33 17.09
C ASP A 139 -13.42 -28.91 17.47
N LYS A 140 -14.04 -28.34 18.51
CA LYS A 140 -13.69 -27.02 19.02
C LYS A 140 -12.26 -26.93 19.57
N LYS A 141 -11.62 -28.06 19.92
CA LYS A 141 -10.20 -28.07 20.34
C LYS A 141 -9.29 -27.62 19.21
N ASN A 142 -9.69 -27.79 17.95
CA ASN A 142 -8.91 -27.38 16.79
C ASN A 142 -8.71 -25.87 16.73
N ILE A 143 -9.60 -25.06 17.35
CA ILE A 143 -9.41 -23.60 17.46
C ILE A 143 -8.14 -23.30 18.25
N ASN A 144 -8.02 -23.87 19.46
CA ASN A 144 -6.86 -23.65 20.31
C ASN A 144 -5.56 -24.22 19.70
N GLN A 145 -5.64 -25.36 19.01
CA GLN A 145 -4.49 -25.92 18.31
C GLN A 145 -4.03 -25.04 17.15
N LEU A 146 -4.95 -24.51 16.34
CA LEU A 146 -4.57 -23.62 15.25
C LEU A 146 -4.05 -22.27 15.77
N PHE A 147 -4.64 -21.73 16.84
CA PHE A 147 -4.13 -20.52 17.49
C PHE A 147 -2.72 -20.71 18.04
N ALA A 148 -2.42 -21.89 18.60
CA ALA A 148 -1.08 -22.27 19.03
C ALA A 148 -0.09 -22.30 17.84
N VAL A 149 -0.45 -23.00 16.75
CA VAL A 149 0.39 -23.08 15.55
C VAL A 149 0.64 -21.70 14.94
N LEU A 150 -0.39 -20.87 14.79
CA LEU A 150 -0.26 -19.53 14.23
C LEU A 150 0.55 -18.60 15.14
N ALA A 151 0.37 -18.67 16.47
CA ALA A 151 1.18 -17.89 17.40
C ALA A 151 2.67 -18.23 17.28
N VAL A 152 3.01 -19.52 17.16
CA VAL A 152 4.38 -19.98 16.94
C VAL A 152 4.89 -19.51 15.58
N ALA A 153 4.12 -19.67 14.51
CA ALA A 153 4.51 -19.24 13.17
C ALA A 153 4.77 -17.73 13.10
N ILE A 154 3.89 -16.90 13.68
CA ILE A 154 4.07 -15.44 13.77
C ILE A 154 5.33 -15.10 14.58
N CYS A 155 5.58 -15.78 15.70
CA CYS A 155 6.80 -15.56 16.49
C CYS A 155 8.07 -15.88 15.70
N VAL A 156 8.09 -16.97 14.94
CA VAL A 156 9.24 -17.31 14.07
C VAL A 156 9.43 -16.23 12.99
N LEU A 157 8.36 -15.78 12.35
CA LEU A 157 8.42 -14.70 11.37
C LEU A 157 8.91 -13.37 12.00
N CYS A 158 8.52 -13.07 13.24
CA CYS A 158 9.01 -11.90 13.97
C CYS A 158 10.53 -11.99 14.22
N LEU A 159 11.04 -13.16 14.62
CA LEU A 159 12.48 -13.37 14.79
C LEU A 159 13.22 -13.23 13.47
N ILE A 160 12.70 -13.80 12.38
CA ILE A 160 13.27 -13.64 11.03
C ILE A 160 13.32 -12.15 10.64
N CYS A 161 12.25 -11.39 10.89
CA CYS A 161 12.24 -9.95 10.57
C CYS A 161 13.26 -9.16 11.39
N ILE A 162 13.42 -9.47 12.68
CA ILE A 162 14.42 -8.80 13.54
C ILE A 162 15.84 -9.18 13.09
N GLU A 163 16.07 -10.45 12.78
CA GLU A 163 17.37 -10.96 12.30
C GLU A 163 17.75 -10.28 10.97
N LEU A 164 16.85 -10.26 9.99
CA LEU A 164 17.10 -9.64 8.69
C LEU A 164 17.32 -8.14 8.79
N ALA A 165 16.61 -7.47 9.70
CA ALA A 165 16.77 -6.04 9.90
C ALA A 165 18.07 -5.68 10.64
N THR A 166 18.70 -6.64 11.33
CA THR A 166 19.90 -6.41 12.15
C THR A 166 21.12 -7.09 11.54
N SER A 167 21.32 -8.38 11.81
CA SER A 167 22.51 -9.12 11.38
C SER A 167 22.52 -9.54 9.92
N GLY A 168 21.36 -9.75 9.30
CA GLY A 168 21.26 -10.15 7.89
C GLY A 168 21.86 -11.52 7.54
N LEU A 169 22.11 -12.39 8.52
CA LEU A 169 22.69 -13.73 8.36
C LEU A 169 21.74 -14.69 7.62
N LEU A 170 20.42 -14.51 7.72
CA LEU A 170 19.48 -15.32 6.93
C LEU A 170 19.36 -14.85 5.49
N LEU A 171 19.82 -13.65 5.14
CA LEU A 171 19.65 -13.08 3.80
C LEU A 171 20.28 -13.95 2.69
N PRO A 172 21.50 -14.52 2.83
CA PRO A 172 22.06 -15.45 1.84
C PRO A 172 21.22 -16.71 1.66
N LEU A 173 20.67 -17.27 2.74
CA LEU A 173 19.78 -18.44 2.67
C LEU A 173 18.48 -18.08 1.93
N ILE A 174 17.88 -16.94 2.25
CA ILE A 174 16.66 -16.45 1.59
C ILE A 174 16.92 -16.22 0.10
N ARG A 175 18.05 -15.61 -0.28
CA ARG A 175 18.44 -15.42 -1.68
C ARG A 175 18.64 -16.76 -2.43
N ARG A 176 19.19 -17.78 -1.77
CA ARG A 176 19.27 -19.14 -2.36
C ARG A 176 17.90 -19.76 -2.56
N LEU A 177 17.02 -19.66 -1.55
CA LEU A 177 15.65 -20.17 -1.64
C LEU A 177 14.85 -19.44 -2.73
N SER A 178 14.97 -18.11 -2.82
CA SER A 178 14.30 -17.32 -3.86
C SER A 178 14.85 -17.66 -5.25
N GLY A 179 16.16 -17.93 -5.37
CA GLY A 179 16.82 -18.37 -6.58
C GLY A 179 16.31 -19.73 -7.10
N LEU A 180 15.98 -20.67 -6.21
CA LEU A 180 15.36 -21.95 -6.59
C LEU A 180 14.00 -21.78 -7.27
N VAL A 181 13.28 -20.69 -6.95
CA VAL A 181 11.97 -20.38 -7.55
C VAL A 181 12.11 -19.38 -8.71
N GLY A 182 13.34 -18.93 -9.03
CA GLY A 182 13.65 -17.99 -10.11
C GLY A 182 13.30 -16.53 -9.78
N THR A 183 13.42 -16.13 -8.51
CA THR A 183 12.86 -14.88 -8.01
C THR A 183 13.93 -14.07 -7.29
N PRO A 184 14.25 -12.83 -7.73
CA PRO A 184 15.19 -12.00 -7.01
C PRO A 184 14.55 -11.46 -5.72
N VAL A 185 15.37 -11.37 -4.66
CA VAL A 185 15.01 -10.67 -3.42
C VAL A 185 15.28 -9.18 -3.62
N PRO A 186 14.37 -8.26 -3.23
CA PRO A 186 14.61 -6.83 -3.30
C PRO A 186 15.90 -6.40 -2.58
N GLY A 187 16.56 -5.34 -3.07
CA GLY A 187 17.79 -4.81 -2.47
C GLY A 187 17.63 -4.38 -1.01
N ASN A 188 16.48 -3.78 -0.66
CA ASN A 188 16.14 -3.27 0.69
C ASN A 188 15.25 -4.24 1.49
N TYR A 189 15.36 -5.54 1.24
CA TYR A 189 14.48 -6.54 1.84
C TYR A 189 14.64 -6.65 3.36
N ALA A 190 13.54 -6.41 4.09
CA ALA A 190 13.42 -6.61 5.53
C ALA A 190 14.47 -5.87 6.39
N GLY A 191 14.93 -4.70 5.97
CA GLY A 191 15.87 -3.83 6.69
C GLY A 191 15.21 -2.82 7.65
N PHE A 192 15.99 -1.84 8.10
CA PHE A 192 15.47 -0.61 8.73
C PHE A 192 15.22 0.48 7.69
N GLU A 193 14.06 1.11 7.77
CA GLU A 193 13.82 2.42 7.17
C GLU A 193 14.64 3.46 7.95
N SER A 194 15.39 4.32 7.25
CA SER A 194 16.30 5.31 7.86
C SER A 194 15.67 5.99 9.08
N ASN A 195 16.29 5.81 10.24
CA ASN A 195 15.90 6.42 11.52
C ASN A 195 14.47 6.17 12.02
N THR A 196 13.76 5.12 11.59
CA THR A 196 12.35 4.92 12.00
C THR A 196 11.92 3.50 12.42
N ARG A 197 11.89 2.51 11.53
CA ARG A 197 11.21 1.21 11.79
C ARG A 197 11.75 0.09 10.92
N ILE A 198 11.48 -1.16 11.31
CA ILE A 198 11.75 -2.31 10.44
C ILE A 198 10.74 -2.36 9.27
N THR A 199 11.16 -2.72 8.06
CA THR A 199 10.26 -2.87 6.89
C THR A 199 9.65 -4.27 6.77
N THR A 200 10.26 -5.27 7.42
CA THR A 200 9.82 -6.67 7.51
C THR A 200 9.82 -7.44 6.19
N ILE A 201 9.65 -8.77 6.26
CA ILE A 201 9.58 -9.68 5.10
C ILE A 201 8.37 -9.44 4.18
N ILE A 202 7.31 -8.78 4.66
CA ILE A 202 6.15 -8.41 3.83
C ILE A 202 6.37 -7.05 3.13
N THR A 203 7.50 -6.38 3.39
CA THR A 203 7.87 -5.01 2.94
C THR A 203 6.89 -3.90 3.35
N ASN A 204 5.72 -4.25 3.90
CA ASN A 204 4.79 -3.33 4.53
C ASN A 204 4.75 -3.55 6.05
N PRO A 205 5.40 -2.66 6.84
CA PRO A 205 5.43 -2.79 8.30
C PRO A 205 4.09 -2.52 8.96
N ASN A 206 3.15 -1.83 8.31
CA ASN A 206 1.82 -1.60 8.88
C ASN A 206 1.03 -2.90 8.95
N ILE A 207 1.06 -3.69 7.88
CA ILE A 207 0.38 -5.00 7.82
C ILE A 207 1.04 -5.98 8.78
N PHE A 208 2.38 -6.02 8.79
CA PHE A 208 3.10 -6.91 9.70
C PHE A 208 2.86 -6.56 11.17
N ALA A 209 2.79 -5.27 11.52
CA ALA A 209 2.41 -4.85 12.86
C ALA A 209 1.03 -5.42 13.26
N ALA A 210 0.04 -5.39 12.36
CA ALA A 210 -1.26 -5.96 12.68
C ALA A 210 -1.22 -7.49 12.85
N ILE A 211 -0.43 -8.21 12.04
CA ILE A 211 -0.17 -9.65 12.21
C ILE A 211 0.50 -9.93 13.57
N ALA A 212 1.52 -9.17 13.94
CA ALA A 212 2.21 -9.30 15.23
C ALA A 212 1.26 -9.02 16.40
N GLY A 213 0.41 -8.00 16.29
CA GLY A 213 -0.65 -7.67 17.26
C GLY A 213 -1.66 -8.81 17.44
N ILE A 214 -2.08 -9.47 16.35
CA ILE A 214 -2.90 -10.68 16.43
C ILE A 214 -2.11 -11.81 17.12
N GLY A 215 -0.82 -11.98 16.83
CA GLY A 215 0.07 -12.92 17.50
C GLY A 215 0.13 -12.74 19.03
N ILE A 216 0.09 -11.49 19.53
CA ILE A 216 -0.02 -11.20 20.97
C ILE A 216 -1.34 -11.75 21.53
N PHE A 217 -2.47 -11.51 20.87
CA PHE A 217 -3.77 -12.03 21.34
C PHE A 217 -3.84 -13.57 21.29
N LEU A 218 -3.31 -14.20 20.23
CA LEU A 218 -3.28 -15.65 20.09
C LEU A 218 -2.41 -16.31 21.17
N SER A 219 -1.20 -15.79 21.39
CA SER A 219 -0.27 -16.31 22.40
C SER A 219 -0.86 -16.20 23.82
N LEU A 220 -1.46 -15.06 24.17
CA LEU A 220 -2.12 -14.88 25.47
C LEU A 220 -3.36 -15.78 25.62
N SER A 221 -4.12 -16.00 24.54
CA SER A 221 -5.26 -16.93 24.54
C SER A 221 -4.81 -18.36 24.87
N VAL A 222 -3.77 -18.85 24.19
CA VAL A 222 -3.26 -20.21 24.41
C VAL A 222 -2.62 -20.32 25.81
N ARG A 223 -1.89 -19.30 26.27
CA ARG A 223 -1.36 -19.23 27.63
C ARG A 223 -2.45 -19.38 28.70
N MET A 224 -3.59 -18.71 28.53
CA MET A 224 -4.69 -18.79 29.51
C MET A 224 -5.34 -20.18 29.55
N ASN A 225 -5.38 -20.87 28.42
CA ASN A 225 -5.97 -22.21 28.30
C ASN A 225 -4.97 -23.35 28.62
N ALA A 226 -3.67 -23.05 28.70
CA ALA A 226 -2.65 -24.05 29.00
C ALA A 226 -2.76 -24.54 30.44
N THR A 227 -2.72 -25.86 30.63
CA THR A 227 -2.68 -26.51 31.95
C THR A 227 -1.25 -26.69 32.46
N VAL A 228 -0.29 -26.83 31.55
CA VAL A 228 1.14 -27.05 31.87
C VAL A 228 1.84 -25.70 32.09
N PRO A 229 2.55 -25.50 33.23
CA PRO A 229 3.29 -24.26 33.50
C PRO A 229 4.33 -23.92 32.42
N ALA A 230 5.07 -24.91 31.93
CA ALA A 230 6.05 -24.74 30.84
C ALA A 230 5.42 -24.13 29.58
N LEU A 231 4.23 -24.61 29.19
CA LEU A 231 3.49 -24.03 28.05
C LEU A 231 3.04 -22.60 28.33
N ARG A 232 2.58 -22.29 29.55
CA ARG A 232 2.23 -20.91 29.92
C ARG A 232 3.41 -19.96 29.73
N ILE A 233 4.60 -20.38 30.18
CA ILE A 233 5.86 -19.63 30.04
C ILE A 233 6.21 -19.47 28.56
N GLY A 234 6.23 -20.56 27.80
CA GLY A 234 6.55 -20.52 26.37
C GLY A 234 5.66 -19.54 25.59
N TYR A 235 4.36 -19.56 25.84
CA TYR A 235 3.42 -18.63 25.18
C TYR A 235 3.53 -17.19 25.69
N MET A 236 4.11 -16.92 26.86
CA MET A 236 4.49 -15.55 27.23
C MET A 236 5.69 -15.10 26.40
N GLY A 237 6.68 -15.97 26.20
CA GLY A 237 7.88 -15.64 25.41
C GLY A 237 7.53 -15.34 23.96
N ILE A 238 6.69 -16.21 23.37
CA ILE A 238 6.10 -16.00 22.04
C ILE A 238 5.39 -14.63 21.99
N GLY A 239 4.58 -14.30 22.99
CA GLY A 239 3.89 -13.03 23.06
C GLY A 239 4.82 -11.82 23.15
N ILE A 240 5.90 -11.91 23.94
CA ILE A 240 6.90 -10.85 24.08
C ILE A 240 7.64 -10.62 22.76
N VAL A 241 8.05 -11.68 22.05
CA VAL A 241 8.69 -11.58 20.73
C VAL A 241 7.76 -10.90 19.72
N CYS A 242 6.49 -11.33 19.65
CA CYS A 242 5.48 -10.68 18.81
C CYS A 242 5.30 -9.20 19.18
N GLY A 243 5.27 -8.89 20.48
CA GLY A 243 5.17 -7.51 20.96
C GLY A 243 6.40 -6.67 20.63
N THR A 244 7.61 -7.24 20.67
CA THR A 244 8.84 -6.54 20.30
C THR A 244 8.80 -6.15 18.82
N ALA A 245 8.44 -7.10 17.94
CA ALA A 245 8.27 -6.81 16.52
C ALA A 245 7.14 -5.80 16.25
N PHE A 246 6.03 -5.88 17.00
CA PHE A 246 4.94 -4.89 16.95
C PHE A 246 5.42 -3.47 17.23
N VAL A 247 6.25 -3.29 18.28
CA VAL A 247 6.84 -1.98 18.63
C VAL A 247 7.84 -1.52 17.57
N LEU A 248 8.70 -2.42 17.08
CA LEU A 248 9.70 -2.11 16.04
C LEU A 248 9.09 -1.70 14.70
N CYS A 249 7.89 -2.20 14.37
CA CYS A 249 7.17 -1.77 13.16
C CYS A 249 6.59 -0.34 13.28
N PHE A 250 6.36 0.13 14.51
CA PHE A 250 5.80 1.45 14.85
C PHE A 250 4.65 1.92 13.92
N SER A 251 3.68 1.05 13.68
CA SER A 251 2.50 1.40 12.89
C SER A 251 1.46 2.09 13.75
N MET A 252 1.24 3.39 13.53
CA MET A 252 0.26 4.19 14.27
C MET A 252 -1.17 3.64 14.09
N GLY A 253 -1.51 3.18 12.89
CA GLY A 253 -2.79 2.51 12.61
C GLY A 253 -2.95 1.22 13.41
N ALA A 254 -1.89 0.38 13.47
CA ALA A 254 -1.91 -0.86 14.25
C ALA A 254 -1.97 -0.60 15.76
N ILE A 255 -1.27 0.42 16.27
CA ILE A 255 -1.34 0.84 17.67
C ILE A 255 -2.76 1.26 18.03
N LEU A 256 -3.40 2.10 17.21
CA LEU A 256 -4.79 2.51 17.44
C LEU A 256 -5.74 1.31 17.43
N ALA A 257 -5.64 0.44 16.42
CA ALA A 257 -6.46 -0.77 16.32
C ALA A 257 -6.23 -1.73 17.51
N PHE A 258 -4.98 -1.85 18.00
CA PHE A 258 -4.64 -2.67 19.15
C PHE A 258 -5.26 -2.13 20.44
N LEU A 259 -5.24 -0.81 20.65
CA LEU A 259 -5.89 -0.17 21.80
C LEU A 259 -7.40 -0.40 21.81
N VAL A 260 -8.06 -0.23 20.66
CA VAL A 260 -9.50 -0.53 20.50
C VAL A 260 -9.76 -2.02 20.77
N SER A 261 -8.91 -2.91 20.26
CA SER A 261 -9.02 -4.36 20.46
C SER A 261 -8.84 -4.76 21.93
N PHE A 262 -7.92 -4.12 22.64
CA PHE A 262 -7.71 -4.32 24.07
C PHE A 262 -8.90 -3.80 24.89
N ALA A 263 -9.50 -2.67 24.49
CA ALA A 263 -10.73 -2.16 25.10
C ALA A 263 -11.90 -3.14 24.89
N VAL A 264 -12.10 -3.65 23.67
CA VAL A 264 -13.11 -4.68 23.38
C VAL A 264 -12.84 -5.97 24.16
N PHE A 265 -11.58 -6.41 24.27
CA PHE A 265 -11.23 -7.54 25.14
C PHE A 265 -11.72 -7.29 26.58
N CYS A 266 -11.41 -6.12 27.14
CA CYS A 266 -11.81 -5.76 28.49
C CYS A 266 -13.34 -5.77 28.64
N LEU A 267 -14.08 -5.25 27.65
CA LEU A 267 -15.54 -5.27 27.64
C LEU A 267 -16.12 -6.68 27.57
N LEU A 268 -15.49 -7.59 26.83
CA LEU A 268 -15.96 -8.97 26.61
C LEU A 268 -15.53 -9.96 27.71
N ALA A 269 -14.41 -9.69 28.40
CA ALA A 269 -13.86 -10.58 29.41
C ALA A 269 -14.60 -10.50 30.76
N GLU A 270 -14.87 -11.67 31.36
CA GLU A 270 -15.37 -11.80 32.74
C GLU A 270 -14.37 -11.20 33.75
N LYS A 271 -14.85 -10.77 34.92
CA LYS A 271 -14.03 -10.08 35.95
C LYS A 271 -12.76 -10.84 36.33
N ASN A 272 -12.82 -12.16 36.46
CA ASN A 272 -11.65 -12.97 36.83
C ASN A 272 -10.69 -13.18 35.65
N THR A 273 -11.22 -13.46 34.46
CA THR A 273 -10.44 -13.57 33.21
C THR A 273 -9.73 -12.26 32.88
N ARG A 274 -10.44 -11.12 33.02
CA ARG A 274 -9.90 -9.78 32.81
C ARG A 274 -8.71 -9.51 33.72
N LYS A 275 -8.82 -9.81 35.01
CA LYS A 275 -7.71 -9.67 35.97
C LYS A 275 -6.54 -10.59 35.67
N ALA A 276 -6.82 -11.82 35.24
CA ALA A 276 -5.80 -12.79 34.85
C ALA A 276 -5.10 -12.44 33.53
N PHE A 277 -5.67 -11.55 32.72
CA PHE A 277 -5.12 -11.13 31.43
C PHE A 277 -4.39 -9.78 31.48
N ILE A 278 -4.98 -8.75 32.11
CA ILE A 278 -4.47 -7.37 32.06
C ILE A 278 -3.01 -7.30 32.54
N LEU A 279 -2.69 -7.94 33.67
CA LEU A 279 -1.35 -7.88 34.24
C LEU A 279 -0.31 -8.57 33.33
N PRO A 280 -0.53 -9.81 32.84
CA PRO A 280 0.31 -10.40 31.80
C PRO A 280 0.45 -9.56 30.53
N ALA A 281 -0.62 -8.93 30.05
CA ALA A 281 -0.58 -8.11 28.84
C ALA A 281 0.26 -6.83 29.03
N ILE A 282 0.08 -6.12 30.15
CA ILE A 282 0.90 -4.94 30.48
C ILE A 282 2.37 -5.33 30.64
N TYR A 283 2.64 -6.42 31.36
CA TYR A 283 3.99 -6.94 31.53
C TYR A 283 4.64 -7.29 30.19
N LEU A 284 3.92 -8.01 29.33
CA LEU A 284 4.37 -8.34 27.98
C LEU A 284 4.72 -7.07 27.19
N LEU A 285 3.84 -6.08 27.14
CA LEU A 285 4.06 -4.84 26.40
C LEU A 285 5.26 -4.05 26.93
N PHE A 286 5.42 -3.98 28.25
CA PHE A 286 6.56 -3.33 28.88
C PHE A 286 7.88 -4.02 28.49
N VAL A 287 7.95 -5.35 28.58
CA VAL A 287 9.14 -6.11 28.19
C VAL A 287 9.39 -6.01 26.69
N SER A 288 8.35 -6.00 25.87
CA SER A 288 8.47 -5.79 24.43
C SER A 288 9.05 -4.42 24.07
N PHE A 289 8.70 -3.36 24.82
CA PHE A 289 9.30 -2.04 24.66
C PHE A 289 10.79 -2.06 25.01
N LEU A 290 11.16 -2.72 26.11
CA LEU A 290 12.57 -2.93 26.46
C LEU A 290 13.32 -3.73 25.39
N GLY A 291 12.68 -4.75 24.82
CA GLY A 291 13.23 -5.54 23.72
C GLY A 291 13.48 -4.69 22.48
N ALA A 292 12.52 -3.84 22.10
CA ALA A 292 12.68 -2.93 20.97
C ALA A 292 13.79 -1.89 21.23
N ALA A 293 13.83 -1.30 22.44
CA ALA A 293 14.88 -0.38 22.83
C ALA A 293 16.27 -1.04 22.79
N ALA A 294 16.38 -2.28 23.24
CA ALA A 294 17.63 -3.05 23.17
C ALA A 294 18.06 -3.33 21.72
N VAL A 295 17.12 -3.61 20.81
CA VAL A 295 17.43 -3.78 19.39
C VAL A 295 18.05 -2.52 18.79
N PHE A 296 17.47 -1.35 19.08
CA PHE A 296 18.04 -0.08 18.62
C PHE A 296 19.38 0.26 19.28
N ALA A 297 19.53 -0.01 20.58
CA ALA A 297 20.78 0.24 21.30
C ALA A 297 21.95 -0.61 20.79
N CYS A 298 21.67 -1.77 20.21
CA CYS A 298 22.66 -2.72 19.73
C CYS A 298 22.66 -2.87 18.19
N LEU A 299 22.04 -1.94 17.44
CA LEU A 299 21.73 -2.11 16.01
C LEU A 299 22.97 -2.42 15.16
N GLU A 300 24.12 -1.84 15.50
CA GLU A 300 25.40 -2.05 14.81
C GLU A 300 26.21 -3.25 15.33
N GLN A 301 25.70 -3.99 16.31
CA GLN A 301 26.43 -5.06 17.01
C GLN A 301 26.11 -6.47 16.45
N GLY A 302 25.82 -6.57 15.15
CA GLY A 302 25.61 -7.84 14.46
C GLY A 302 24.40 -8.63 14.98
N ILE A 303 24.60 -9.88 15.41
CA ILE A 303 23.52 -10.79 15.89
C ILE A 303 23.02 -10.46 17.31
N LEU A 304 23.73 -9.58 18.02
CA LEU A 304 23.47 -9.29 19.42
C LEU A 304 22.04 -8.77 19.69
N PRO A 305 21.43 -7.87 18.88
CA PRO A 305 20.02 -7.49 18.99
C PRO A 305 19.06 -8.69 19.06
N LEU A 306 19.23 -9.66 18.17
CA LEU A 306 18.38 -10.85 18.12
C LEU A 306 18.55 -11.70 19.39
N LEU A 307 19.79 -11.92 19.81
CA LEU A 307 20.09 -12.67 21.03
C LEU A 307 19.49 -11.99 22.27
N PHE A 308 19.57 -10.65 22.36
CA PHE A 308 18.92 -9.89 23.41
C PHE A 308 17.41 -10.12 23.44
N VAL A 309 16.73 -10.05 22.28
CA VAL A 309 15.28 -10.30 22.22
C VAL A 309 14.95 -11.71 22.69
N ILE A 310 15.71 -12.73 22.27
CA ILE A 310 15.50 -14.13 22.68
C ILE A 310 15.72 -14.30 24.18
N VAL A 311 16.85 -13.84 24.70
CA VAL A 311 17.23 -13.98 26.12
C VAL A 311 16.27 -13.20 27.01
N LEU A 312 15.94 -11.96 26.65
CA LEU A 312 14.97 -11.13 27.38
C LEU A 312 13.60 -11.81 27.39
N SER A 313 13.13 -12.31 26.24
CA SER A 313 11.84 -12.99 26.15
C SER A 313 11.80 -14.26 27.01
N ALA A 314 12.86 -15.07 26.98
CA ALA A 314 12.97 -16.29 27.78
C ALA A 314 13.02 -15.98 29.29
N GLY A 315 13.91 -15.06 29.70
CA GLY A 315 14.08 -14.66 31.09
C GLY A 315 12.82 -14.01 31.66
N ALA A 316 12.26 -13.03 30.96
CA ALA A 316 11.03 -12.36 31.37
C ALA A 316 9.84 -13.33 31.45
N SER A 317 9.78 -14.34 30.58
CA SER A 317 8.74 -15.35 30.65
C SER A 317 8.91 -16.28 31.86
N ALA A 318 10.14 -16.67 32.18
CA ALA A 318 10.46 -17.48 33.35
C ALA A 318 10.07 -16.78 34.66
N LEU A 319 10.20 -15.45 34.74
CA LEU A 319 9.75 -14.64 35.88
C LEU A 319 8.24 -14.72 36.13
N THR A 320 7.46 -15.24 35.17
CA THR A 320 6.02 -15.46 35.36
C THR A 320 5.67 -16.77 36.07
N LEU A 321 6.66 -17.59 36.46
CA LEU A 321 6.46 -18.79 37.27
C LEU A 321 5.94 -18.44 38.67
N PRO A 322 4.88 -19.12 39.15
CA PRO A 322 4.55 -19.10 40.56
C PRO A 322 5.70 -19.70 41.38
N GLY A 323 6.43 -18.87 42.13
CA GLY A 323 7.47 -19.32 43.08
C GLY A 323 8.91 -18.91 42.78
N LEU A 324 9.22 -18.36 41.60
CA LEU A 324 10.57 -17.84 41.29
C LEU A 324 10.83 -16.49 41.99
N ILE A 325 9.78 -15.67 42.14
CA ILE A 325 9.77 -14.50 43.01
C ILE A 325 9.14 -14.93 44.34
N ARG A 326 9.90 -15.63 45.18
CA ARG A 326 9.65 -15.59 46.63
C ARG A 326 10.15 -14.23 47.10
N LEU A 327 9.29 -13.22 47.12
CA LEU A 327 9.50 -12.11 48.06
C LEU A 327 9.66 -12.77 49.44
N PRO A 328 10.74 -12.51 50.19
CA PRO A 328 10.99 -13.20 51.44
C PRO A 328 9.77 -13.05 52.37
N GLY A 329 9.16 -14.16 52.75
CA GLY A 329 8.26 -14.23 53.91
C GLY A 329 6.85 -13.61 53.85
N VAL A 330 6.40 -12.94 52.79
CA VAL A 330 5.07 -12.27 52.85
C VAL A 330 3.96 -13.11 52.22
N ARG A 331 3.08 -13.70 53.05
CA ARG A 331 1.74 -14.16 52.60
C ARG A 331 0.88 -12.94 52.29
N ILE A 332 1.05 -12.39 51.09
CA ILE A 332 0.34 -11.20 50.60
C ILE A 332 -1.15 -11.53 50.43
N GLY A 333 -1.98 -11.12 51.38
CA GLY A 333 -3.44 -11.23 51.32
C GLY A 333 -4.03 -10.52 50.08
N LYS A 334 -5.27 -10.87 49.69
CA LYS A 334 -5.94 -10.31 48.49
C LYS A 334 -5.95 -8.77 48.43
N LYS A 335 -5.88 -8.09 49.58
CA LYS A 335 -5.78 -6.62 49.71
C LYS A 335 -4.39 -6.10 49.29
N MET A 336 -3.32 -6.74 49.78
CA MET A 336 -1.93 -6.41 49.45
C MET A 336 -1.58 -6.68 47.97
N LYS A 337 -2.20 -7.68 47.31
CA LYS A 337 -2.06 -7.89 45.85
C LYS A 337 -2.69 -6.76 45.02
N ARG A 338 -3.76 -6.13 45.51
CA ARG A 338 -4.36 -4.95 44.85
C ARG A 338 -3.49 -3.71 45.05
N ILE A 339 -2.91 -3.54 46.23
CA ILE A 339 -1.97 -2.46 46.53
C ILE A 339 -0.73 -2.59 45.63
N ALA A 340 -0.14 -3.79 45.52
CA ALA A 340 0.99 -4.03 44.62
C ALA A 340 0.65 -3.73 43.15
N ALA A 341 -0.54 -4.09 42.67
CA ALA A 341 -0.97 -3.78 41.31
C ALA A 341 -1.18 -2.27 41.08
N LEU A 342 -1.73 -1.55 42.06
CA LEU A 342 -1.88 -0.09 42.02
C LEU A 342 -0.52 0.61 42.08
N VAL A 343 0.41 0.10 42.88
CA VAL A 343 1.79 0.60 42.96
C VAL A 343 2.52 0.35 41.64
N CYS A 344 2.40 -0.83 41.01
CA CYS A 344 2.95 -1.06 39.68
C CYS A 344 2.32 -0.13 38.63
N ALA A 345 1.00 0.07 38.65
CA ALA A 345 0.34 0.99 37.74
C ALA A 345 0.82 2.43 37.95
N PHE A 346 1.00 2.86 39.20
CA PHE A 346 1.55 4.16 39.56
C PHE A 346 3.00 4.32 39.12
N ILE A 347 3.85 3.30 39.31
CA ILE A 347 5.23 3.28 38.84
C ILE A 347 5.28 3.39 37.31
N VAL A 348 4.43 2.65 36.58
CA VAL A 348 4.34 2.77 35.12
C VAL A 348 3.92 4.18 34.73
N LEU A 349 2.92 4.76 35.40
CA LEU A 349 2.48 6.14 35.14
C LEU A 349 3.60 7.17 35.41
N LEU A 350 4.36 6.96 36.48
CA LEU A 350 5.48 7.80 36.87
C LEU A 350 6.66 7.66 35.90
N LEU A 351 6.95 6.45 35.43
CA LEU A 351 7.95 6.19 34.38
C LEU A 351 7.53 6.79 33.04
N MET A 352 6.25 6.70 32.66
CA MET A 352 5.74 7.38 31.46
C MET A 352 5.81 8.90 31.60
N PHE A 353 5.43 9.44 32.76
CA PHE A 353 5.55 10.86 33.03
C PHE A 353 7.01 11.31 32.97
N ALA A 354 7.93 10.57 33.60
CA ALA A 354 9.37 10.81 33.51
C ALA A 354 9.86 10.73 32.05
N ALA A 355 9.39 9.76 31.27
CA ALA A 355 9.75 9.62 29.86
C ALA A 355 9.33 10.82 29.00
N LEU A 356 8.20 11.45 29.31
CA LEU A 356 7.69 12.62 28.59
C LEU A 356 8.25 13.95 29.09
N THR A 357 8.83 13.99 30.29
CA THR A 357 9.26 15.24 30.95
C THR A 357 10.78 15.39 31.05
N VAL A 358 11.51 14.29 31.19
CA VAL A 358 12.97 14.32 31.32
C VAL A 358 13.60 14.52 29.94
N LYS A 359 14.01 15.77 29.70
CA LYS A 359 14.66 16.23 28.48
C LYS A 359 16.16 16.40 28.72
N ALA A 360 16.94 16.23 27.66
CA ALA A 360 18.37 16.47 27.67
C ALA A 360 18.80 17.26 26.42
N PRO A 361 20.00 17.87 26.44
CA PRO A 361 20.69 18.31 25.24
C PRO A 361 20.81 17.18 24.20
N TYR A 362 20.89 17.55 22.93
CA TYR A 362 21.11 16.60 21.84
C TYR A 362 22.53 16.76 21.29
N THR A 363 23.27 15.66 21.17
CA THR A 363 24.62 15.65 20.61
C THR A 363 24.55 15.05 19.22
N PHE A 364 24.93 15.84 18.22
CA PHE A 364 25.04 15.39 16.83
C PHE A 364 26.25 14.46 16.67
N GLY A 365 26.08 13.33 16.00
CA GLY A 365 27.14 12.59 15.31
C GLY A 365 27.45 13.19 13.94
N HIS A 366 28.40 12.59 13.21
CA HIS A 366 28.74 13.05 11.85
C HIS A 366 27.54 12.84 10.91
N GLY A 367 26.97 13.93 10.40
CA GLY A 367 25.84 13.90 9.47
C GLY A 367 24.49 13.58 10.11
N ASP A 368 24.38 13.66 11.44
CA ASP A 368 23.11 13.47 12.15
C ASP A 368 22.14 14.64 11.90
N GLU A 369 20.85 14.32 11.74
CA GLU A 369 19.78 15.29 11.58
C GLU A 369 18.82 15.25 12.79
N LEU A 370 18.56 16.41 13.39
CA LEU A 370 17.56 16.57 14.45
C LEU A 370 16.31 17.26 13.91
N ARG A 371 15.17 16.56 13.90
CA ARG A 371 13.88 17.10 13.44
C ARG A 371 12.91 17.35 14.61
N ARG A 372 12.34 18.54 14.71
CA ARG A 372 11.33 18.92 15.73
C ARG A 372 10.18 19.71 15.13
N VAL A 373 9.01 19.66 15.76
CA VAL A 373 7.78 20.31 15.26
C VAL A 373 7.13 21.15 16.34
N ILE A 374 6.68 22.35 15.96
CA ILE A 374 5.81 23.19 16.77
C ILE A 374 4.61 23.64 15.92
N TYR A 375 3.44 23.61 16.53
CA TYR A 375 2.22 24.21 16.00
C TYR A 375 2.19 25.69 16.41
N LEU A 376 2.57 26.56 15.47
CA LEU A 376 2.61 28.01 15.66
C LEU A 376 1.41 28.65 14.97
N LYS A 377 0.92 29.76 15.54
CA LYS A 377 -0.06 30.62 14.85
C LYS A 377 0.66 31.48 13.81
N PRO A 378 -0.05 32.02 12.81
CA PRO A 378 0.53 32.96 11.85
C PRO A 378 1.18 34.16 12.55
N GLY A 379 2.28 34.66 11.99
CA GLY A 379 3.00 35.84 12.50
C GLY A 379 4.52 35.69 12.51
N GLU A 380 5.19 36.73 13.02
CA GLU A 380 6.65 36.83 13.12
C GLU A 380 7.19 36.11 14.35
N TYR A 381 8.23 35.30 14.16
CA TYR A 381 8.92 34.60 15.25
C TYR A 381 10.43 34.73 15.11
N THR A 382 11.15 34.55 16.21
CA THR A 382 12.62 34.47 16.24
C THR A 382 13.05 33.13 16.82
N LEU A 383 14.03 32.50 16.18
CA LEU A 383 14.70 31.30 16.68
C LEU A 383 16.03 31.69 17.31
N GLN A 384 16.29 31.19 18.52
CA GLN A 384 17.56 31.31 19.25
C GLN A 384 18.04 29.93 19.65
N VAL A 385 19.33 29.63 19.51
CA VAL A 385 19.93 28.36 19.92
C VAL A 385 21.08 28.58 20.89
N GLY A 386 21.27 27.64 21.81
CA GLY A 386 22.45 27.51 22.64
C GLY A 386 23.24 26.28 22.22
N LEU A 387 24.52 26.46 21.91
CA LEU A 387 25.45 25.40 21.50
C LEU A 387 26.54 25.26 22.56
N SER A 388 27.12 24.06 22.68
CA SER A 388 28.21 23.79 23.62
C SER A 388 29.50 24.56 23.31
N ASP A 389 29.69 24.97 22.06
CA ASP A 389 30.82 25.78 21.60
C ASP A 389 30.32 27.14 21.04
N PRO A 390 30.71 28.27 21.65
CA PRO A 390 30.33 29.62 21.23
C PRO A 390 30.69 29.99 19.78
N GLU A 391 31.79 29.45 19.26
CA GLU A 391 32.31 29.78 17.91
C GLU A 391 31.75 28.88 16.81
N SER A 392 31.10 27.78 17.20
CA SER A 392 30.51 26.82 16.28
C SER A 392 29.18 27.30 15.70
N ALA A 393 28.82 26.76 14.54
CA ALA A 393 27.51 26.99 13.92
C ALA A 393 26.82 25.66 13.58
N ILE A 394 25.50 25.66 13.56
CA ILE A 394 24.68 24.57 13.03
C ILE A 394 23.85 25.05 11.84
N SER A 395 23.58 24.18 10.88
CA SER A 395 22.61 24.46 9.83
C SER A 395 21.20 24.27 10.38
N ALA A 396 20.32 25.25 10.13
CA ALA A 396 18.91 25.17 10.49
C ALA A 396 18.02 25.45 9.29
N GLU A 397 17.13 24.50 9.03
CA GLU A 397 16.10 24.58 8.02
C GLU A 397 14.72 24.56 8.70
N ILE A 398 13.96 25.64 8.54
CA ILE A 398 12.60 25.77 9.04
C ILE A 398 11.64 25.66 7.86
N ARG A 399 10.69 24.74 7.94
CA ARG A 399 9.67 24.51 6.93
C ARG A 399 8.27 24.60 7.52
N SER A 400 7.33 25.14 6.75
CA SER A 400 5.90 25.09 7.05
C SER A 400 5.21 24.12 6.11
N MET A 401 4.19 23.44 6.63
CA MET A 401 3.26 22.65 5.81
C MET A 401 1.82 22.97 6.20
N ASN A 402 0.97 23.09 5.20
CA ASN A 402 -0.49 22.99 5.34
C ASN A 402 -0.96 21.56 4.99
N TYR A 403 -2.26 21.27 5.14
CA TYR A 403 -2.80 19.92 4.88
C TYR A 403 -2.69 19.49 3.40
N THR A 404 -2.86 20.42 2.46
CA THR A 404 -2.71 20.15 1.02
C THR A 404 -1.26 19.83 0.68
N GLN A 405 -0.31 20.63 1.18
CA GLN A 405 1.12 20.41 1.03
C GLN A 405 1.55 19.07 1.66
N ALA A 406 1.04 18.74 2.84
CA ALA A 406 1.28 17.43 3.47
C ALA A 406 0.81 16.27 2.56
N ALA A 407 -0.36 16.38 1.92
CA ALA A 407 -0.84 15.38 0.97
C ALA A 407 0.05 15.30 -0.30
N LEU A 408 0.58 16.44 -0.75
CA LEU A 408 1.50 16.53 -1.89
C LEU A 408 2.96 16.16 -1.55
N LYS A 409 3.29 15.91 -0.28
CA LYS A 409 4.67 15.79 0.23
C LYS A 409 5.54 17.01 -0.08
N GLU A 410 4.91 18.18 -0.07
CA GLU A 410 5.55 19.47 -0.29
C GLU A 410 5.64 20.27 1.01
N SER A 411 6.48 21.30 1.01
CA SER A 411 6.65 22.19 2.15
C SER A 411 7.15 23.56 1.70
N THR A 412 6.76 24.61 2.39
CA THR A 412 7.32 25.96 2.19
C THR A 412 8.53 26.14 3.09
N VAL A 413 9.69 26.46 2.53
CA VAL A 413 10.87 26.84 3.32
C VAL A 413 10.65 28.23 3.88
N LEU A 414 10.68 28.37 5.21
CA LEU A 414 10.56 29.65 5.91
C LEU A 414 11.94 30.26 6.21
N LEU A 415 12.93 29.40 6.46
CA LEU A 415 14.28 29.80 6.79
C LEU A 415 15.25 28.66 6.42
N ASN A 416 16.41 29.00 5.86
CA ASN A 416 17.52 28.08 5.69
C ASN A 416 18.83 28.86 5.90
N THR A 417 19.45 28.70 7.07
CA THR A 417 20.65 29.49 7.42
C THR A 417 21.50 28.80 8.49
N ALA A 418 22.74 29.27 8.66
CA ALA A 418 23.62 28.86 9.75
C ALA A 418 23.26 29.64 11.03
N LEU A 419 22.97 28.91 12.11
CA LEU A 419 22.72 29.46 13.43
C LEU A 419 23.99 29.40 14.28
N ARG A 420 24.33 30.54 14.87
CA ARG A 420 25.36 30.67 15.91
C ARG A 420 24.70 30.90 17.27
N PRO A 421 25.42 30.68 18.38
CA PRO A 421 24.94 30.97 19.73
C PRO A 421 24.49 32.44 19.84
N ASP A 422 23.38 32.65 20.55
CA ASP A 422 22.79 33.97 20.84
C ASP A 422 22.27 34.81 19.65
N ASN A 423 22.40 34.32 18.42
CA ASN A 423 21.74 34.95 17.27
C ASN A 423 20.22 34.78 17.36
N LEU A 424 19.49 35.90 17.26
CA LEU A 424 18.05 35.93 17.06
C LEU A 424 17.76 35.97 15.57
N VAL A 425 17.35 34.83 15.00
CA VAL A 425 17.04 34.75 13.57
C VAL A 425 15.54 34.81 13.34
N PRO A 426 15.02 35.86 12.66
CA PRO A 426 13.59 36.00 12.41
C PRO A 426 13.11 35.05 11.30
N PHE A 427 11.85 34.62 11.40
CA PHE A 427 11.13 33.91 10.36
C PHE A 427 9.62 34.17 10.48
N THR A 428 8.93 34.25 9.35
CA THR A 428 7.48 34.50 9.28
C THR A 428 6.71 33.21 9.08
N VAL A 429 5.71 32.95 9.91
CA VAL A 429 4.78 31.82 9.73
C VAL A 429 3.58 32.29 8.91
N PRO A 430 3.33 31.69 7.72
CA PRO A 430 2.23 32.10 6.85
C PRO A 430 0.86 31.71 7.41
N GLU A 431 -0.20 32.40 6.97
CA GLU A 431 -1.58 32.18 7.44
C GLU A 431 -2.09 30.75 7.21
N SER A 432 -1.66 30.13 6.11
CA SER A 432 -2.05 28.78 5.75
C SER A 432 -1.29 27.68 6.51
N SER A 433 -0.31 28.02 7.35
CA SER A 433 0.53 27.05 8.07
C SER A 433 -0.27 26.21 9.07
N ALA A 434 -0.17 24.89 8.97
CA ALA A 434 -0.73 23.97 9.97
C ALA A 434 0.33 23.48 10.96
N ALA A 435 1.60 23.34 10.53
CA ALA A 435 2.72 22.97 11.40
C ALA A 435 4.04 23.55 10.89
N VAL A 436 4.94 23.84 11.82
CA VAL A 436 6.30 24.33 11.54
C VAL A 436 7.31 23.28 12.00
N PHE A 437 8.13 22.82 11.05
CA PHE A 437 9.17 21.83 11.21
C PHE A 437 10.53 22.53 11.29
N PHE A 438 11.30 22.17 12.30
CA PHE A 438 12.66 22.62 12.56
C PHE A 438 13.58 21.44 12.31
N ARG A 439 14.51 21.61 11.39
CA ARG A 439 15.56 20.64 11.09
C ARG A 439 16.90 21.28 11.41
N PHE A 440 17.69 20.59 12.22
CA PHE A 440 19.04 21.01 12.57
C PHE A 440 20.03 19.94 12.11
N ASN A 441 21.16 20.39 11.56
CA ASN A 441 22.26 19.53 11.13
C ASN A 441 23.59 20.15 11.58
N ALA A 442 24.56 19.31 11.93
CA ALA A 442 25.92 19.70 12.24
C ALA A 442 26.93 18.80 11.50
N ASP A 443 27.91 19.41 10.84
CA ASP A 443 28.95 18.69 10.08
C ASP A 443 29.98 18.01 10.98
N ALA A 444 30.08 18.47 12.24
CA ALA A 444 30.96 17.92 13.25
C ALA A 444 30.19 17.56 14.53
N LYS A 445 30.83 16.76 15.39
CA LYS A 445 30.24 16.37 16.67
C LYS A 445 30.06 17.61 17.57
N LEU A 446 28.83 18.09 17.66
CA LEU A 446 28.45 19.30 18.39
C LEU A 446 27.21 19.02 19.24
N GLN A 447 27.04 19.72 20.36
CA GLN A 447 25.87 19.58 21.21
C GLN A 447 25.00 20.84 21.15
N ILE A 448 23.72 20.65 20.85
CA ILE A 448 22.69 21.67 21.00
C ILE A 448 22.07 21.54 22.40
N GLU A 449 22.25 22.58 23.22
CA GLU A 449 21.83 22.61 24.61
C GLU A 449 20.42 23.15 24.78
N SER A 450 20.07 24.15 23.97
CA SER A 450 18.74 24.75 23.99
C SER A 450 18.37 25.31 22.62
N ALA A 451 17.07 25.37 22.35
CA ALA A 451 16.53 26.11 21.22
C ALA A 451 15.18 26.71 21.60
N PHE A 452 15.05 28.03 21.46
CA PHE A 452 13.87 28.80 21.86
C PHE A 452 13.25 29.47 20.65
N VAL A 453 11.93 29.30 20.51
CA VAL A 453 11.10 30.03 19.55
C VAL A 453 10.34 31.10 20.32
N GLN A 454 10.47 32.36 19.89
CA GLN A 454 9.92 33.52 20.59
C GLN A 454 9.17 34.43 19.62
N ASN A 455 8.23 35.24 20.11
CA ASN A 455 7.53 36.29 19.36
C ASN A 455 7.43 37.55 20.24
N GLY A 456 7.37 38.74 19.63
CA GLY A 456 7.21 40.03 20.30
C GLY A 456 5.95 40.15 21.18
N SER A 457 4.97 39.25 21.04
CA SER A 457 3.78 39.14 21.91
C SER A 457 4.03 38.44 23.26
N GLY A 458 5.27 38.12 23.61
CA GLY A 458 5.63 37.45 24.87
C GLY A 458 5.53 35.93 24.83
N PHE A 459 5.24 35.33 23.66
CA PHE A 459 5.34 33.89 23.46
C PHE A 459 6.82 33.47 23.48
N LYS A 460 7.18 32.51 24.35
CA LYS A 460 8.49 31.87 24.39
C LYS A 460 8.33 30.37 24.66
N LYS A 461 8.82 29.54 23.74
CA LYS A 461 8.72 28.08 23.83
C LYS A 461 10.06 27.42 23.53
N GLN A 462 10.52 26.56 24.43
CA GLN A 462 11.71 25.74 24.23
C GLN A 462 11.37 24.48 23.42
N LEU A 463 12.15 24.20 22.39
CA LEU A 463 12.11 22.95 21.63
C LEU A 463 12.62 21.80 22.50
N SER A 464 11.89 20.68 22.52
CA SER A 464 12.33 19.47 23.24
C SER A 464 13.42 18.75 22.43
N LEU A 465 14.69 18.96 22.75
CA LEU A 465 15.82 18.49 21.93
C LEU A 465 16.06 16.98 22.01
N LYS A 466 16.00 16.35 23.19
CA LYS A 466 16.12 14.89 23.33
C LYS A 466 15.24 14.40 24.48
N TYR A 467 14.53 13.29 24.29
CA TYR A 467 13.80 12.60 25.36
C TYR A 467 14.66 11.45 25.88
N VAL A 468 15.04 11.49 27.17
CA VAL A 468 16.05 10.55 27.69
C VAL A 468 15.59 9.10 27.65
N PHE A 469 14.31 8.85 27.91
CA PHE A 469 13.74 7.50 28.02
C PHE A 469 12.94 7.06 26.80
N ILE A 470 12.81 7.91 25.77
CA ILE A 470 12.07 7.60 24.55
C ILE A 470 13.09 7.51 23.41
N PRO A 471 13.25 6.34 22.78
CA PRO A 471 14.11 6.21 21.61
C PRO A 471 13.79 7.25 20.53
N GLU A 472 14.82 7.82 19.91
CA GLU A 472 14.69 8.94 18.97
C GLU A 472 13.78 8.63 17.77
N PHE A 473 13.76 7.37 17.31
CA PHE A 473 12.87 6.92 16.22
C PHE A 473 11.38 7.10 16.56
N ILE A 474 10.99 6.88 17.83
CA ILE A 474 9.62 7.09 18.32
C ILE A 474 9.33 8.59 18.36
N VAL A 475 10.28 9.37 18.86
CA VAL A 475 10.15 10.84 18.91
C VAL A 475 9.92 11.38 17.51
N ASN A 476 10.75 11.00 16.54
CA ASN A 476 10.66 11.40 15.14
C ASN A 476 9.33 11.01 14.49
N ARG A 477 8.75 9.86 14.86
CA ARG A 477 7.44 9.42 14.37
C ARG A 477 6.26 10.18 14.99
N LEU A 478 6.41 10.67 16.22
CA LEU A 478 5.41 11.48 16.90
C LEU A 478 5.49 12.97 16.50
N GLN A 479 6.63 13.41 15.95
CA GLN A 479 6.74 14.75 15.37
C GLN A 479 5.73 14.95 14.24
N GLY A 480 5.00 16.06 14.28
CA GLY A 480 4.03 16.39 13.23
C GLY A 480 2.82 15.46 13.17
N ILE A 481 2.47 14.73 14.24
CA ILE A 481 1.35 13.78 14.24
C ILE A 481 0.02 14.36 13.74
N TRP A 482 -0.23 15.65 13.97
CA TRP A 482 -1.43 16.36 13.53
C TRP A 482 -1.39 16.88 12.08
N VAL A 483 -0.21 16.91 11.47
CA VAL A 483 0.04 17.32 10.07
C VAL A 483 1.05 16.33 9.50
N ASN A 484 0.56 15.11 9.26
CA ASN A 484 1.37 13.98 8.83
C ASN A 484 1.07 13.67 7.36
N ASP A 485 2.11 13.73 6.52
CA ASP A 485 2.01 13.52 5.08
C ASP A 485 1.33 12.20 4.71
N ASN A 486 1.72 11.11 5.39
CA ASN A 486 1.15 9.78 5.13
C ASN A 486 -0.33 9.70 5.53
N ALA A 487 -0.75 10.41 6.58
CA ALA A 487 -2.15 10.46 6.98
C ALA A 487 -2.98 11.32 6.02
N ALA A 488 -2.45 12.48 5.62
CA ALA A 488 -3.10 13.37 4.66
C ALA A 488 -3.30 12.68 3.30
N GLN A 489 -2.28 11.96 2.81
CA GLN A 489 -2.36 11.17 1.57
C GLN A 489 -3.45 10.09 1.61
N ARG A 490 -3.65 9.43 2.76
CA ARG A 490 -4.72 8.42 2.88
C ARG A 490 -6.11 9.02 2.64
N PHE A 491 -6.36 10.25 3.07
CA PHE A 491 -7.63 10.92 2.80
C PHE A 491 -7.82 11.23 1.31
N VAL A 492 -6.74 11.55 0.60
CA VAL A 492 -6.76 11.66 -0.88
C VAL A 492 -7.13 10.31 -1.49
N PHE A 493 -6.49 9.22 -1.06
CA PHE A 493 -6.80 7.88 -1.58
C PHE A 493 -8.25 7.46 -1.27
N PHE A 494 -8.78 7.83 -0.11
CA PHE A 494 -10.18 7.59 0.27
C PHE A 494 -11.13 8.34 -0.65
N ARG A 495 -10.88 9.64 -0.87
CA ARG A 495 -11.67 10.49 -1.77
C ARG A 495 -11.64 9.94 -3.19
N ASP A 496 -10.47 9.61 -3.70
CA ASP A 496 -10.30 9.13 -5.08
C ASP A 496 -10.90 7.73 -5.26
N GLY A 497 -10.84 6.88 -4.23
CA GLY A 497 -11.52 5.59 -4.21
C GLY A 497 -13.05 5.72 -4.23
N ILE A 498 -13.59 6.71 -3.51
CA ILE A 498 -15.03 7.03 -3.54
C ILE A 498 -15.41 7.59 -4.92
N ARG A 499 -14.65 8.55 -5.47
CA ARG A 499 -14.88 9.12 -6.81
C ARG A 499 -14.89 8.02 -7.87
N LEU A 500 -13.96 7.08 -7.78
CA LEU A 500 -13.90 5.92 -8.68
C LEU A 500 -15.14 5.03 -8.52
N GLY A 501 -15.52 4.66 -7.29
CA GLY A 501 -16.73 3.87 -7.04
C GLY A 501 -18.01 4.58 -7.53
N MET A 502 -18.06 5.91 -7.51
CA MET A 502 -19.19 6.69 -8.04
C MET A 502 -19.32 6.63 -9.57
N LYS A 503 -18.27 6.27 -10.31
CA LYS A 503 -18.35 6.02 -11.76
C LYS A 503 -19.07 4.69 -12.08
N SER A 504 -19.14 3.74 -11.14
CA SER A 504 -19.92 2.49 -11.25
C SER A 504 -20.52 2.09 -9.88
N PRO A 505 -21.57 2.79 -9.41
CA PRO A 505 -21.97 2.75 -8.01
C PRO A 505 -22.62 1.43 -7.56
N ILE A 506 -23.21 0.65 -8.48
CA ILE A 506 -23.94 -0.57 -8.12
C ILE A 506 -23.00 -1.77 -8.02
N PHE A 507 -22.24 -2.04 -9.09
CA PHE A 507 -21.38 -3.22 -9.22
C PHE A 507 -19.88 -2.91 -9.12
N GLY A 508 -19.48 -1.64 -9.11
CA GLY A 508 -18.07 -1.27 -9.10
C GLY A 508 -17.39 -1.54 -10.44
N HIS A 509 -16.06 -1.47 -10.43
CA HIS A 509 -15.21 -1.62 -11.61
C HIS A 509 -14.50 -2.97 -11.69
N GLY A 510 -14.85 -3.92 -10.81
CA GLY A 510 -14.17 -5.21 -10.66
C GLY A 510 -12.95 -5.11 -9.73
N GLY A 511 -12.39 -6.27 -9.35
CA GLY A 511 -11.24 -6.32 -8.46
C GLY A 511 -10.03 -5.55 -9.00
N GLY A 512 -9.33 -4.81 -8.14
CA GLY A 512 -8.14 -4.05 -8.54
C GLY A 512 -8.44 -2.76 -9.31
N ALA A 513 -9.67 -2.26 -9.22
CA ALA A 513 -10.10 -1.03 -9.89
C ALA A 513 -9.24 0.18 -9.53
N PHE A 514 -8.90 0.32 -8.24
CA PHE A 514 -8.14 1.45 -7.76
C PHE A 514 -6.72 1.50 -8.34
N GLU A 515 -6.01 0.37 -8.37
CA GLU A 515 -4.68 0.26 -8.98
C GLU A 515 -4.69 0.65 -10.46
N GLY A 516 -5.72 0.21 -11.20
CA GLY A 516 -5.82 0.47 -12.64
C GLY A 516 -6.32 1.87 -13.01
N ALA A 517 -7.19 2.49 -12.18
CA ALA A 517 -7.94 3.69 -12.59
C ALA A 517 -7.87 4.87 -11.62
N ALA A 518 -7.10 4.81 -10.52
CA ALA A 518 -6.97 5.95 -9.60
C ALA A 518 -6.52 7.23 -10.31
N ARG A 519 -5.60 7.12 -11.27
CA ARG A 519 -5.08 8.26 -12.03
C ARG A 519 -6.14 8.97 -12.87
N SER A 520 -7.19 8.26 -13.28
CA SER A 520 -8.34 8.84 -14.02
C SER A 520 -9.25 9.74 -13.18
N VAL A 521 -9.07 9.78 -11.86
CA VAL A 521 -9.87 10.58 -10.90
C VAL A 521 -9.03 11.38 -9.91
N ALA A 522 -7.73 11.11 -9.84
CA ALA A 522 -6.79 11.80 -8.98
C ALA A 522 -6.58 13.25 -9.41
N ASP A 523 -6.26 14.12 -8.45
CA ASP A 523 -6.00 15.55 -8.70
C ASP A 523 -4.49 15.86 -8.84
N TYR A 524 -3.63 14.88 -8.57
CA TYR A 524 -2.17 14.99 -8.74
C TYR A 524 -1.57 13.60 -8.87
N TYR A 525 -0.34 13.52 -9.38
CA TYR A 525 0.36 12.25 -9.52
C TYR A 525 0.74 11.64 -8.17
N TYR A 526 0.31 10.41 -7.94
CA TYR A 526 0.80 9.57 -6.86
C TYR A 526 0.78 8.10 -7.29
N GLU A 527 1.60 7.29 -6.65
CA GLU A 527 1.64 5.84 -6.89
C GLU A 527 1.13 5.08 -5.67
N THR A 528 -0.02 4.43 -5.82
CA THR A 528 -0.47 3.38 -4.90
C THR A 528 -1.50 2.48 -5.59
N ALA A 529 -1.44 1.18 -5.28
CA ALA A 529 -2.39 0.19 -5.79
C ALA A 529 -3.72 0.16 -5.02
N HIS A 530 -3.83 0.82 -3.86
CA HIS A 530 -4.92 0.58 -2.93
C HIS A 530 -5.43 1.83 -2.23
N THR A 531 -6.73 1.84 -1.94
CA THR A 531 -7.41 2.92 -1.21
C THR A 531 -6.98 3.05 0.24
N HIS A 532 -6.24 2.08 0.81
CA HIS A 532 -5.93 2.00 2.24
C HIS A 532 -7.18 1.90 3.15
N SER A 533 -8.30 1.42 2.63
CA SER A 533 -9.48 1.08 3.40
C SER A 533 -10.27 -0.02 2.71
N GLN A 534 -10.42 -1.18 3.34
CA GLN A 534 -11.15 -2.30 2.75
C GLN A 534 -12.62 -1.94 2.46
N TYR A 535 -13.22 -1.02 3.20
CA TYR A 535 -14.59 -0.55 2.94
C TYR A 535 -14.68 0.22 1.63
N ILE A 536 -13.76 1.16 1.42
CA ILE A 536 -13.69 1.96 0.18
C ILE A 536 -13.25 1.08 -0.99
N GLN A 537 -12.29 0.18 -0.77
CA GLN A 537 -11.90 -0.81 -1.77
C GLN A 537 -13.09 -1.69 -2.21
N SER A 538 -13.88 -2.20 -1.24
CA SER A 538 -15.08 -2.98 -1.55
C SER A 538 -16.13 -2.18 -2.33
N PHE A 539 -16.19 -0.85 -2.15
CA PHE A 539 -17.04 0.04 -2.94
C PHE A 539 -16.49 0.28 -4.34
N ALA A 540 -15.19 0.56 -4.49
CA ALA A 540 -14.56 0.75 -5.80
C ALA A 540 -14.63 -0.52 -6.66
N ASP A 541 -14.35 -1.68 -6.06
CA ASP A 541 -14.28 -2.95 -6.78
C ASP A 541 -15.66 -3.56 -7.04
N GLY A 542 -16.55 -3.54 -6.04
CA GLY A 542 -17.83 -4.25 -6.06
C GLY A 542 -19.08 -3.36 -5.93
N GLY A 543 -18.91 -2.04 -5.97
CA GLY A 543 -19.99 -1.06 -5.80
C GLY A 543 -20.63 -1.14 -4.42
N VAL A 544 -21.84 -0.60 -4.29
CA VAL A 544 -22.62 -0.64 -3.06
C VAL A 544 -22.90 -2.09 -2.62
N ILE A 545 -22.98 -3.04 -3.55
CA ILE A 545 -23.17 -4.45 -3.24
C ILE A 545 -21.93 -4.99 -2.50
N GLY A 546 -20.73 -4.73 -3.00
CA GLY A 546 -19.48 -5.10 -2.35
C GLY A 546 -19.34 -4.48 -0.96
N LEU A 547 -19.64 -3.19 -0.84
CA LEU A 547 -19.64 -2.47 0.44
C LEU A 547 -20.65 -3.09 1.44
N ILE A 548 -21.89 -3.36 1.01
CA ILE A 548 -22.93 -3.97 1.85
C ILE A 548 -22.49 -5.35 2.32
N LEU A 549 -21.91 -6.19 1.45
CA LEU A 549 -21.44 -7.52 1.84
C LEU A 549 -20.34 -7.44 2.91
N PHE A 550 -19.36 -6.55 2.75
CA PHE A 550 -18.28 -6.39 3.72
C PHE A 550 -18.77 -5.74 5.04
N ALA A 551 -19.65 -4.76 4.95
CA ALA A 551 -20.30 -4.15 6.13
C ALA A 551 -21.19 -5.17 6.86
N ALA A 552 -21.96 -5.99 6.14
CA ALA A 552 -22.78 -7.05 6.72
C ALA A 552 -21.92 -8.10 7.43
N LEU A 553 -20.78 -8.50 6.84
CA LEU A 553 -19.81 -9.38 7.49
C LEU A 553 -19.35 -8.78 8.83
N THR A 554 -18.93 -7.51 8.81
CA THR A 554 -18.46 -6.76 9.98
C THR A 554 -19.54 -6.73 11.07
N LEU A 555 -20.73 -6.23 10.73
CA LEU A 555 -21.85 -6.06 11.66
C LEU A 555 -22.30 -7.40 12.23
N TYR A 556 -22.32 -8.46 11.41
CA TYR A 556 -22.73 -9.78 11.84
C TYR A 556 -21.74 -10.39 12.84
N LEU A 557 -20.44 -10.29 12.56
CA LEU A 557 -19.38 -10.78 13.44
C LEU A 557 -19.39 -10.03 14.79
N LEU A 558 -19.50 -8.70 14.77
CA LEU A 558 -19.60 -7.88 15.98
C LEU A 558 -20.87 -8.17 16.78
N SER A 559 -22.01 -8.32 16.11
CA SER A 559 -23.28 -8.73 16.74
C SER A 559 -23.19 -10.11 17.39
N GLY A 560 -22.47 -11.04 16.75
CA GLY A 560 -22.16 -12.36 17.28
C GLY A 560 -21.37 -12.29 18.59
N LEU A 561 -20.36 -11.42 18.67
CA LEU A 561 -19.58 -11.18 19.89
C LEU A 561 -20.46 -10.63 21.03
N TYR A 562 -21.29 -9.63 20.72
CA TYR A 562 -22.18 -9.00 21.70
C TYR A 562 -23.19 -10.01 22.27
N LYS A 563 -23.85 -10.78 21.40
CA LYS A 563 -24.79 -11.83 21.82
C LYS A 563 -24.09 -12.94 22.60
N ALA A 564 -22.90 -13.35 22.18
CA ALA A 564 -22.11 -14.36 22.88
C ALA A 564 -21.82 -13.96 24.33
N LYS A 565 -21.44 -12.70 24.56
CA LYS A 565 -21.29 -12.13 25.90
C LYS A 565 -22.59 -12.20 26.71
N LYS A 566 -23.72 -11.79 26.12
CA LYS A 566 -25.04 -11.84 26.78
C LYS A 566 -25.44 -13.26 27.18
N SER A 567 -25.05 -14.26 26.39
CA SER A 567 -25.29 -15.69 26.68
C SER A 567 -24.26 -16.34 27.61
N GLY A 568 -23.40 -15.56 28.28
CA GLY A 568 -22.38 -16.09 29.20
C GLY A 568 -21.25 -16.87 28.54
N ARG A 569 -21.07 -16.77 27.21
CA ARG A 569 -19.90 -17.33 26.51
C ARG A 569 -18.70 -16.40 26.73
N LYS A 570 -17.48 -16.91 26.46
CA LYS A 570 -16.22 -16.19 26.71
C LYS A 570 -15.51 -15.77 25.39
N PRO A 571 -16.04 -14.79 24.63
CA PRO A 571 -15.51 -14.43 23.31
C PRO A 571 -14.27 -13.54 23.33
N ALA A 572 -13.70 -13.22 24.49
CA ALA A 572 -12.79 -12.07 24.64
C ALA A 572 -11.59 -12.07 23.68
N PHE A 573 -10.89 -13.19 23.52
CA PHE A 573 -9.71 -13.28 22.64
C PHE A 573 -10.05 -13.24 21.15
N ILE A 574 -11.07 -14.00 20.74
CA ILE A 574 -11.56 -13.99 19.36
C ILE A 574 -12.09 -12.58 19.04
N GLY A 575 -12.79 -11.94 19.97
CA GLY A 575 -13.28 -10.58 19.83
C GLY A 575 -12.16 -9.55 19.69
N ALA A 576 -11.07 -9.69 20.45
CA ALA A 576 -9.89 -8.82 20.33
C ALA A 576 -9.23 -8.96 18.96
N ALA A 577 -8.91 -10.18 18.52
CA ALA A 577 -8.31 -10.43 17.21
C ALA A 577 -9.22 -9.98 16.05
N LEU A 578 -10.53 -10.22 16.17
CA LEU A 578 -11.53 -9.79 15.19
C LEU A 578 -11.65 -8.27 15.11
N THR A 579 -11.63 -7.59 16.26
CA THR A 579 -11.65 -6.12 16.32
C THR A 579 -10.38 -5.54 15.70
N MET A 580 -9.22 -6.18 15.94
CA MET A 580 -7.95 -5.77 15.34
C MET A 580 -8.04 -5.80 13.82
N ILE A 581 -8.58 -6.88 13.26
CA ILE A 581 -8.78 -7.03 11.81
C ILE A 581 -9.72 -5.96 11.27
N ILE A 582 -10.90 -5.79 11.87
CA ILE A 582 -11.96 -4.87 11.38
C ILE A 582 -11.51 -3.41 11.45
N PHE A 583 -10.87 -2.99 12.54
CA PHE A 583 -10.46 -1.60 12.70
C PHE A 583 -9.21 -1.27 11.89
N HIS A 584 -8.25 -2.20 11.81
CA HIS A 584 -7.02 -1.95 11.06
C HIS A 584 -7.28 -1.88 9.55
N CYS A 585 -8.15 -2.77 9.01
CA CYS A 585 -8.47 -2.75 7.59
C CYS A 585 -9.32 -1.56 7.16
N ALA A 586 -9.87 -0.79 8.10
CA ALA A 586 -10.51 0.50 7.80
C ALA A 586 -9.49 1.60 7.46
N LEU A 587 -8.23 1.43 7.87
CA LEU A 587 -7.17 2.44 7.83
C LEU A 587 -5.91 2.01 7.05
N GLU A 588 -5.84 0.74 6.62
CA GLU A 588 -4.68 0.13 5.98
C GLU A 588 -5.07 -0.91 4.90
N VAL A 589 -4.10 -1.29 4.06
CA VAL A 589 -4.25 -2.18 2.88
C VAL A 589 -4.25 -3.69 3.20
N ASP A 590 -4.65 -4.08 4.41
CA ASP A 590 -4.41 -5.41 4.96
C ASP A 590 -4.88 -6.58 4.08
N PHE A 591 -6.11 -6.48 3.57
CA PHE A 591 -6.78 -7.58 2.86
C PHE A 591 -6.21 -7.87 1.47
N MET A 592 -5.28 -7.04 0.99
CA MET A 592 -4.58 -7.21 -0.29
C MET A 592 -3.38 -8.17 -0.17
N HIS A 593 -2.94 -8.47 1.06
CA HIS A 593 -1.89 -9.46 1.31
C HIS A 593 -2.49 -10.83 1.68
N PRO A 594 -2.07 -11.93 1.01
CA PRO A 594 -2.67 -13.24 1.26
C PRO A 594 -2.42 -13.78 2.68
N ALA A 595 -1.30 -13.41 3.32
CA ALA A 595 -1.01 -13.77 4.71
C ALA A 595 -2.05 -13.20 5.68
N PHE A 596 -2.34 -11.89 5.59
CA PHE A 596 -3.33 -11.25 6.43
C PHE A 596 -4.73 -11.75 6.11
N ARG A 597 -5.07 -11.90 4.82
CA ARG A 597 -6.39 -12.41 4.40
C ARG A 597 -6.64 -13.83 4.93
N MET A 598 -5.63 -14.68 4.92
CA MET A 598 -5.73 -16.00 5.51
C MET A 598 -5.94 -15.97 7.03
N LEU A 599 -5.18 -15.12 7.74
CA LEU A 599 -5.34 -14.93 9.18
C LEU A 599 -6.75 -14.43 9.53
N ALA A 600 -7.27 -13.46 8.76
CA ALA A 600 -8.63 -12.97 8.90
C ALA A 600 -9.66 -14.09 8.70
N SER A 601 -9.53 -14.89 7.65
CA SER A 601 -10.41 -16.05 7.39
C SER A 601 -10.42 -17.08 8.52
N VAL A 602 -9.26 -17.34 9.13
CA VAL A 602 -9.16 -18.23 10.31
C VAL A 602 -9.94 -17.64 11.50
N ILE A 603 -9.78 -16.35 11.78
CA ILE A 603 -10.47 -15.68 12.90
C ILE A 603 -11.98 -15.60 12.64
N PHE A 604 -12.40 -15.33 11.41
CA PHE A 604 -13.82 -15.36 11.00
C PHE A 604 -14.42 -16.74 11.20
N ALA A 605 -13.72 -17.80 10.79
CA ALA A 605 -14.16 -19.18 11.02
C ALA A 605 -14.24 -19.52 12.52
N ALA A 606 -13.28 -19.07 13.32
CA ALA A 606 -13.28 -19.27 14.77
C ALA A 606 -14.45 -18.54 15.45
N ALA A 607 -14.75 -17.30 15.03
CA ALA A 607 -15.90 -16.54 15.51
C ALA A 607 -17.22 -17.22 15.14
N ALA A 608 -17.37 -17.62 13.87
CA ALA A 608 -18.56 -18.30 13.35
C ALA A 608 -18.82 -19.65 14.05
N ALA A 609 -17.77 -20.44 14.30
CA ALA A 609 -17.89 -21.73 14.99
C ALA A 609 -18.12 -21.60 16.51
N SER A 610 -17.56 -20.57 17.14
CA SER A 610 -17.68 -20.36 18.59
C SER A 610 -19.01 -19.74 18.98
N PHE A 611 -19.54 -18.84 18.13
CA PHE A 611 -20.75 -18.07 18.40
C PHE A 611 -21.77 -18.22 17.26
N PRO A 612 -22.19 -19.46 16.92
CA PRO A 612 -23.09 -19.68 15.81
C PRO A 612 -24.41 -18.98 16.11
N TYR A 613 -24.74 -18.00 15.27
CA TYR A 613 -26.08 -17.42 15.23
C TYR A 613 -26.77 -18.04 14.01
N ARG A 614 -27.89 -18.71 14.26
CA ARG A 614 -28.67 -19.39 13.23
C ARG A 614 -29.91 -18.57 12.95
N PHE A 615 -30.03 -18.02 11.75
CA PHE A 615 -31.36 -17.74 11.23
C PHE A 615 -32.00 -19.09 10.88
N LYS A 616 -33.27 -19.27 11.22
CA LYS A 616 -34.06 -20.40 10.68
C LYS A 616 -34.28 -20.10 9.20
N LEU A 617 -33.39 -20.60 8.35
CA LEU A 617 -33.62 -20.61 6.90
C LEU A 617 -34.82 -21.53 6.65
N GLN A 618 -35.90 -20.98 6.08
CA GLN A 618 -37.14 -21.73 5.80
C GLN A 618 -36.92 -22.86 4.78
N LYS A 619 -35.85 -22.79 3.96
CA LYS A 619 -35.49 -23.76 2.92
C LYS A 619 -34.06 -24.29 3.14
N PRO A 620 -33.75 -25.54 2.72
CA PRO A 620 -32.43 -26.15 2.88
C PRO A 620 -31.41 -25.60 1.86
N VAL A 621 -31.05 -24.33 1.99
CA VAL A 621 -30.10 -23.64 1.08
C VAL A 621 -28.63 -24.01 1.31
N GLY A 622 -28.30 -24.76 2.37
CA GLY A 622 -26.93 -25.19 2.65
C GLY A 622 -26.36 -26.16 1.60
N LYS A 623 -27.20 -27.05 1.05
CA LYS A 623 -26.78 -27.99 -0.01
C LYS A 623 -26.38 -27.24 -1.29
N PRO A 624 -27.26 -26.43 -1.92
CA PRO A 624 -26.87 -25.72 -3.14
C PRO A 624 -25.68 -24.79 -2.92
N ALA A 625 -25.57 -24.11 -1.76
CA ALA A 625 -24.43 -23.24 -1.49
C ALA A 625 -23.10 -24.00 -1.34
N ALA A 626 -23.10 -25.19 -0.72
CA ALA A 626 -21.90 -26.02 -0.62
C ALA A 626 -21.44 -26.53 -2.00
N TYR A 627 -22.38 -26.92 -2.87
CA TYR A 627 -22.05 -27.33 -4.24
C TYR A 627 -21.65 -26.14 -5.14
N CYS A 628 -22.20 -24.95 -4.90
CA CYS A 628 -21.73 -23.71 -5.53
C CYS A 628 -20.28 -23.40 -5.13
N ALA A 629 -19.94 -23.51 -3.85
CA ALA A 629 -18.56 -23.36 -3.37
C ALA A 629 -17.61 -24.41 -4.00
N PHE A 630 -18.08 -25.65 -4.18
CA PHE A 630 -17.32 -26.68 -4.88
C PHE A 630 -17.09 -26.34 -6.37
N ALA A 631 -18.14 -25.98 -7.10
CA ALA A 631 -18.04 -25.60 -8.51
C ALA A 631 -17.11 -24.39 -8.69
N LEU A 632 -17.25 -23.38 -7.83
CA LEU A 632 -16.38 -22.21 -7.81
C LEU A 632 -14.91 -22.61 -7.58
N CYS A 633 -14.63 -23.53 -6.66
CA CYS A 633 -13.27 -24.04 -6.44
C CYS A 633 -12.70 -24.75 -7.68
N VAL A 634 -13.49 -25.57 -8.36
CA VAL A 634 -13.05 -26.27 -9.58
C VAL A 634 -12.71 -25.27 -10.68
N VAL A 635 -13.58 -24.28 -10.93
CA VAL A 635 -13.33 -23.21 -11.90
C VAL A 635 -12.09 -22.39 -11.53
N THR A 636 -11.95 -22.03 -10.25
CA THR A 636 -10.80 -21.26 -9.76
C THR A 636 -9.49 -22.00 -9.99
N LEU A 637 -9.44 -23.30 -9.71
CA LEU A 637 -8.25 -24.12 -9.94
C LEU A 637 -7.97 -24.31 -11.45
N ALA A 638 -9.00 -24.42 -12.28
CA ALA A 638 -8.83 -24.48 -13.73
C ALA A 638 -8.20 -23.19 -14.28
N LEU A 639 -8.71 -22.02 -13.86
CA LEU A 639 -8.13 -20.71 -14.21
C LEU A 639 -6.68 -20.58 -13.71
N ALA A 640 -6.42 -21.00 -12.48
CA ALA A 640 -5.08 -20.98 -11.89
C ALA A 640 -4.07 -21.86 -12.68
N CYS A 641 -4.46 -23.08 -13.03
CA CYS A 641 -3.66 -23.99 -13.85
C CYS A 641 -3.45 -23.45 -15.28
N GLY A 642 -4.51 -22.91 -15.90
CA GLY A 642 -4.45 -22.28 -17.21
C GLY A 642 -3.46 -21.11 -17.26
N ARG A 643 -3.49 -20.23 -16.25
CA ARG A 643 -2.53 -19.13 -16.08
C ARG A 643 -1.09 -19.63 -15.91
N ILE A 644 -0.85 -20.66 -15.09
CA ILE A 644 0.49 -21.26 -14.96
C ILE A 644 1.00 -21.75 -16.31
N TRP A 645 0.15 -22.44 -17.06
CA TRP A 645 0.52 -22.91 -18.40
C TRP A 645 0.83 -21.73 -19.33
N ALA A 646 -0.04 -20.72 -19.39
CA ALA A 646 0.09 -19.57 -20.28
C ALA A 646 1.37 -18.77 -20.00
N VAL A 647 1.67 -18.49 -18.72
CA VAL A 647 2.91 -17.78 -18.32
C VAL A 647 4.17 -18.58 -18.70
N ASN A 648 4.17 -19.91 -18.51
CA ASN A 648 5.31 -20.75 -18.90
C ASN A 648 5.48 -20.80 -20.42
N ALA A 649 4.38 -20.84 -21.16
CA ALA A 649 4.38 -20.86 -22.61
C ALA A 649 4.87 -19.53 -23.19
N PHE A 650 4.43 -18.41 -22.61
CA PHE A 650 4.80 -17.04 -23.01
C PHE A 650 6.27 -16.71 -22.72
N THR A 651 6.84 -17.23 -21.63
CA THR A 651 8.24 -17.00 -21.25
C THR A 651 9.23 -17.97 -21.91
N SER A 652 8.78 -18.78 -22.86
CA SER A 652 9.63 -19.74 -23.57
C SER A 652 10.52 -19.05 -24.62
N LYS A 653 11.75 -19.56 -24.82
CA LYS A 653 12.73 -18.98 -25.76
C LYS A 653 12.29 -19.01 -27.23
N SER A 654 11.27 -19.77 -27.58
CA SER A 654 10.74 -19.91 -28.95
C SER A 654 9.24 -19.66 -28.97
N LEU A 655 8.87 -18.39 -28.85
CA LEU A 655 7.48 -17.96 -28.88
C LEU A 655 6.89 -18.18 -30.28
N LYS A 656 5.86 -19.02 -30.38
CA LYS A 656 5.13 -19.31 -31.63
C LYS A 656 3.75 -18.67 -31.58
N LEU A 657 3.24 -18.21 -32.71
CA LEU A 657 1.88 -17.66 -32.85
C LEU A 657 0.79 -18.61 -32.29
N LYS A 658 0.91 -19.92 -32.56
CA LYS A 658 0.00 -20.94 -32.01
C LYS A 658 0.04 -21.04 -30.48
N THR A 659 1.21 -20.80 -29.89
CA THR A 659 1.38 -20.79 -28.43
C THR A 659 0.64 -19.59 -27.83
N LEU A 660 0.74 -18.42 -28.46
CA LEU A 660 -0.01 -17.21 -28.07
C LEU A 660 -1.52 -17.41 -28.17
N GLN A 661 -2.00 -18.04 -29.24
CA GLN A 661 -3.42 -18.37 -29.38
C GLN A 661 -3.91 -19.31 -28.26
N THR A 662 -3.14 -20.36 -27.96
CA THR A 662 -3.49 -21.28 -26.86
C THR A 662 -3.45 -20.58 -25.50
N ALA A 663 -2.49 -19.67 -25.28
CA ALA A 663 -2.37 -18.89 -24.06
C ALA A 663 -3.58 -17.96 -23.85
N ALA A 664 -4.02 -17.28 -24.90
CA ALA A 664 -5.23 -16.44 -24.89
C ALA A 664 -6.50 -17.23 -24.51
N VAL A 665 -6.58 -18.52 -24.87
CA VAL A 665 -7.72 -19.38 -24.50
C VAL A 665 -7.62 -19.90 -23.06
N LEU A 666 -6.43 -20.29 -22.61
CA LEU A 666 -6.23 -20.88 -21.28
C LEU A 666 -6.14 -19.86 -20.14
N ASP A 667 -5.83 -18.60 -20.44
CA ASP A 667 -5.81 -17.51 -19.49
C ASP A 667 -6.63 -16.31 -20.02
N PRO A 668 -7.96 -16.47 -20.12
CA PRO A 668 -8.85 -15.54 -20.82
C PRO A 668 -8.94 -14.16 -20.17
N PHE A 669 -8.52 -14.01 -18.91
CA PHE A 669 -8.54 -12.71 -18.21
C PHE A 669 -7.18 -12.00 -18.21
N ASN A 670 -6.16 -12.58 -18.85
CA ASN A 670 -4.90 -11.90 -19.19
C ASN A 670 -4.62 -12.00 -20.70
N ASP A 671 -5.66 -12.23 -21.51
CA ASP A 671 -5.54 -12.56 -22.92
C ASP A 671 -4.99 -11.41 -23.77
N VAL A 672 -5.21 -10.16 -23.35
CA VAL A 672 -4.71 -8.93 -24.01
C VAL A 672 -3.20 -8.99 -24.25
N ASP A 673 -2.39 -9.40 -23.25
CA ASP A 673 -0.92 -9.47 -23.41
C ASP A 673 -0.54 -10.46 -24.54
N TYR A 674 -1.27 -11.56 -24.66
CA TYR A 674 -1.04 -12.60 -25.68
C TYR A 674 -1.57 -12.18 -27.06
N LYS A 675 -2.75 -11.55 -27.10
CA LYS A 675 -3.35 -11.00 -28.33
C LYS A 675 -2.49 -9.88 -28.91
N LEU A 676 -2.02 -8.96 -28.07
CA LEU A 676 -1.14 -7.87 -28.48
C LEU A 676 0.20 -8.40 -28.99
N SER A 677 0.82 -9.36 -28.28
CA SER A 677 2.05 -10.00 -28.75
C SER A 677 1.85 -10.71 -30.10
N TYR A 678 0.65 -11.29 -30.32
CA TYR A 678 0.27 -11.88 -31.60
C TYR A 678 0.15 -10.82 -32.69
N LEU A 679 -0.54 -9.70 -32.43
CA LEU A 679 -0.68 -8.58 -33.35
C LEU A 679 0.69 -8.02 -33.78
N MET A 680 1.55 -7.71 -32.81
CA MET A 680 2.87 -7.16 -33.10
C MET A 680 3.72 -8.17 -33.89
N SER A 681 3.65 -9.46 -33.56
CA SER A 681 4.37 -10.50 -34.31
C SER A 681 3.83 -10.67 -35.74
N ALA A 682 2.52 -10.46 -35.94
CA ALA A 682 1.87 -10.57 -37.25
C ALA A 682 2.35 -9.50 -38.23
N LEU A 683 2.70 -8.29 -37.76
CA LEU A 683 3.28 -7.22 -38.60
C LEU A 683 4.59 -7.66 -39.29
N TYR A 684 5.42 -8.46 -38.62
CA TYR A 684 6.73 -8.86 -39.13
C TYR A 684 6.75 -10.22 -39.85
N LEU A 685 5.80 -11.12 -39.56
CA LEU A 685 5.81 -12.51 -40.04
C LEU A 685 5.05 -12.74 -41.37
N GLY A 686 4.44 -11.72 -41.96
CA GLY A 686 3.96 -11.71 -43.35
C GLY A 686 2.55 -12.29 -43.63
N ASP A 687 2.11 -12.07 -44.88
CA ASP A 687 0.73 -12.04 -45.41
C ASP A 687 -0.04 -13.37 -45.52
N SER A 688 0.15 -14.31 -44.59
CA SER A 688 -0.77 -15.46 -44.59
C SER A 688 -2.17 -14.96 -44.20
N ILE A 689 -3.17 -15.20 -45.07
CA ILE A 689 -4.57 -14.82 -44.86
C ILE A 689 -5.06 -15.29 -43.47
N SER A 690 -4.61 -16.47 -43.03
CA SER A 690 -4.97 -17.02 -41.72
C SER A 690 -4.40 -16.24 -40.52
N ILE A 691 -3.19 -15.67 -40.66
CA ILE A 691 -2.56 -14.89 -39.60
C ILE A 691 -3.24 -13.52 -39.52
N GLN A 692 -3.45 -12.87 -40.68
CA GLN A 692 -4.11 -11.56 -40.77
C GLN A 692 -5.55 -11.62 -40.29
N SER A 693 -6.37 -12.56 -40.78
CA SER A 693 -7.75 -12.73 -40.30
C SER A 693 -7.83 -12.95 -38.79
N LYS A 694 -6.85 -13.63 -38.19
CA LYS A 694 -6.80 -13.83 -36.74
C LYS A 694 -6.33 -12.58 -36.00
N ALA A 695 -5.40 -11.83 -36.57
CA ALA A 695 -4.97 -10.54 -36.06
C ALA A 695 -6.14 -9.55 -36.07
N ASP A 696 -6.86 -9.42 -37.19
CA ASP A 696 -8.05 -8.58 -37.31
C ASP A 696 -9.11 -8.92 -36.24
N ALA A 697 -9.40 -10.21 -36.05
CA ALA A 697 -10.33 -10.65 -35.01
C ALA A 697 -9.86 -10.31 -33.58
N TYR A 698 -8.55 -10.30 -33.33
CA TYR A 698 -7.99 -9.89 -32.03
C TYR A 698 -8.01 -8.38 -31.86
N LEU A 699 -7.71 -7.62 -32.91
CA LEU A 699 -7.81 -6.17 -32.91
C LEU A 699 -9.25 -5.74 -32.65
N GLU A 700 -10.22 -6.31 -33.36
CA GLU A 700 -11.64 -6.05 -33.19
C GLU A 700 -12.11 -6.37 -31.76
N SER A 701 -11.70 -7.52 -31.20
CA SER A 701 -11.99 -7.85 -29.79
C SER A 701 -11.42 -6.80 -28.84
N MET A 702 -10.17 -6.38 -29.01
CA MET A 702 -9.54 -5.43 -28.07
C MET A 702 -10.15 -4.02 -28.15
N VAL A 703 -10.60 -3.58 -29.33
CA VAL A 703 -11.25 -2.28 -29.54
C VAL A 703 -12.71 -2.28 -29.04
N ASN A 704 -13.43 -3.39 -29.26
CA ASN A 704 -14.85 -3.50 -28.89
C ASN A 704 -15.08 -3.90 -27.43
N ASP A 705 -14.15 -4.64 -26.82
CA ASP A 705 -14.20 -4.96 -25.40
C ASP A 705 -13.87 -3.69 -24.56
N LYS A 706 -14.17 -3.70 -23.26
CA LYS A 706 -13.78 -2.59 -22.37
C LYS A 706 -12.26 -2.45 -22.33
N MET A 707 -11.74 -1.54 -23.13
CA MET A 707 -10.31 -1.37 -23.34
C MET A 707 -9.64 -0.69 -22.13
N ILE A 708 -8.53 -1.28 -21.70
CA ILE A 708 -7.69 -0.76 -20.62
C ILE A 708 -6.81 0.37 -21.17
N PRO A 709 -6.54 1.46 -20.42
CA PRO A 709 -5.61 2.50 -20.86
C PRO A 709 -4.26 1.93 -21.35
N GLY A 710 -3.67 0.96 -20.64
CA GLY A 710 -2.40 0.34 -21.06
C GLY A 710 -2.47 -0.38 -22.41
N THR A 711 -3.62 -0.98 -22.76
CA THR A 711 -3.84 -1.56 -24.09
C THR A 711 -3.88 -0.47 -25.16
N ALA A 712 -4.50 0.67 -24.85
CA ALA A 712 -4.58 1.82 -25.74
C ALA A 712 -3.18 2.27 -26.21
N TYR A 713 -2.25 2.44 -25.27
CA TYR A 713 -0.86 2.82 -25.57
C TYR A 713 -0.21 1.88 -26.60
N HIS A 714 -0.36 0.57 -26.43
CA HIS A 714 0.21 -0.38 -27.38
C HIS A 714 -0.51 -0.41 -28.73
N LEU A 715 -1.82 -0.11 -28.76
CA LEU A 715 -2.56 0.04 -30.01
C LEU A 715 -2.15 1.30 -30.77
N VAL A 716 -1.79 2.39 -30.08
CA VAL A 716 -1.17 3.57 -30.72
C VAL A 716 0.09 3.13 -31.47
N SER A 717 1.01 2.45 -30.78
CA SER A 717 2.23 1.92 -31.39
C SER A 717 1.94 0.99 -32.57
N TYR A 718 0.91 0.14 -32.47
CA TYR A 718 0.49 -0.75 -33.55
C TYR A 718 0.00 0.03 -34.77
N TYR A 719 -0.97 0.94 -34.61
CA TYR A 719 -1.55 1.71 -35.71
C TYR A 719 -0.54 2.61 -36.42
N LEU A 720 0.45 3.15 -35.71
CA LEU A 720 1.52 3.95 -36.29
C LEU A 720 2.56 3.11 -37.05
N GLN A 721 2.74 1.83 -36.70
CA GLN A 721 3.72 0.92 -37.33
C GLN A 721 3.12 0.06 -38.44
N MET A 722 1.82 0.17 -38.72
CA MET A 722 1.20 -0.53 -39.84
C MET A 722 1.83 -0.07 -41.17
N PRO A 723 1.87 -0.95 -42.21
CA PRO A 723 2.37 -0.55 -43.52
C PRO A 723 1.66 0.68 -44.10
N ASN A 724 0.36 0.81 -43.81
CA ASN A 724 -0.43 2.02 -44.00
C ASN A 724 -0.90 2.49 -42.61
N PRO A 725 -0.24 3.51 -42.02
CA PRO A 725 -0.60 3.99 -40.69
C PRO A 725 -2.04 4.52 -40.63
N ASP A 726 -2.73 4.26 -39.52
CA ASP A 726 -4.07 4.82 -39.24
C ASP A 726 -3.97 5.84 -38.11
N ILE A 727 -3.63 7.08 -38.48
CA ILE A 727 -3.32 8.15 -37.53
C ILE A 727 -4.53 8.54 -36.68
N GLU A 728 -5.74 8.54 -37.25
CA GLU A 728 -6.94 8.88 -36.49
C GLU A 728 -7.30 7.81 -35.45
N LYS A 729 -7.18 6.52 -35.79
CA LYS A 729 -7.33 5.47 -34.76
C LYS A 729 -6.22 5.55 -33.72
N ALA A 730 -4.99 5.84 -34.11
CA ALA A 730 -3.90 6.08 -33.17
C ALA A 730 -4.23 7.26 -32.24
N ALA A 731 -4.83 8.34 -32.75
CA ALA A 731 -5.24 9.49 -31.96
C ALA A 731 -6.37 9.17 -30.96
N ASP A 732 -7.42 8.46 -31.35
CA ASP A 732 -8.47 8.01 -30.40
C ASP A 732 -7.87 7.14 -29.29
N MET A 733 -6.95 6.23 -29.62
CA MET A 733 -6.29 5.39 -28.63
C MET A 733 -5.37 6.20 -27.70
N ALA A 734 -4.65 7.18 -28.22
CA ALA A 734 -3.79 8.07 -27.42
C ALA A 734 -4.62 8.90 -26.44
N GLU A 735 -5.72 9.50 -26.89
CA GLU A 735 -6.63 10.24 -26.01
C GLU A 735 -7.19 9.35 -24.89
N ARG A 736 -7.59 8.11 -25.22
CA ARG A 736 -8.05 7.15 -24.21
C ARG A 736 -6.96 6.80 -23.20
N TYR A 737 -5.73 6.58 -23.65
CA TYR A 737 -4.57 6.32 -22.78
C TYR A 737 -4.36 7.48 -21.82
N ILE A 738 -4.24 8.69 -22.36
CA ILE A 738 -3.95 9.92 -21.61
C ILE A 738 -5.09 10.26 -20.66
N ARG A 739 -6.36 10.06 -21.01
CA ARG A 739 -7.48 10.24 -20.07
C ARG A 739 -7.42 9.27 -18.89
N GLY A 740 -6.93 8.04 -19.10
CA GLY A 740 -6.72 7.06 -18.04
C GLY A 740 -5.54 7.42 -17.12
N GLU A 741 -4.49 8.00 -17.69
CA GLU A 741 -3.23 8.36 -17.03
C GLU A 741 -3.08 9.89 -16.84
N ARG A 742 -4.19 10.63 -16.77
CA ARG A 742 -4.23 12.10 -16.96
C ARG A 742 -3.25 12.89 -16.08
N VAL A 743 -2.98 12.43 -14.86
CA VAL A 743 -2.08 13.09 -13.92
C VAL A 743 -0.63 12.61 -13.99
N ASN A 744 -0.30 11.63 -14.83
CA ASN A 744 1.02 10.99 -14.89
C ASN A 744 1.89 11.59 -16.00
N PRO A 745 2.81 12.52 -15.72
CA PRO A 745 3.61 13.18 -16.76
C PRO A 745 4.41 12.18 -17.61
N GLN A 746 4.91 11.09 -17.01
CA GLN A 746 5.66 10.06 -17.73
C GLN A 746 4.80 9.32 -18.77
N ALA A 747 3.48 9.18 -18.54
CA ALA A 747 2.58 8.60 -19.52
C ALA A 747 2.35 9.54 -20.71
N TRP A 748 2.29 10.85 -20.46
CA TRP A 748 2.26 11.86 -21.51
C TRP A 748 3.53 11.78 -22.36
N ASP A 749 4.71 11.78 -21.72
CA ASP A 749 5.99 11.72 -22.43
C ASP A 749 6.17 10.41 -23.20
N ALA A 750 5.75 9.27 -22.64
CA ALA A 750 5.79 7.99 -23.35
C ALA A 750 4.92 8.01 -24.60
N MET A 751 3.73 8.61 -24.54
CA MET A 751 2.84 8.72 -25.69
C MET A 751 3.42 9.70 -26.73
N LEU A 752 3.91 10.86 -26.30
CA LEU A 752 4.50 11.86 -27.18
C LEU A 752 5.76 11.32 -27.88
N SER A 753 6.51 10.44 -27.21
CA SER A 753 7.64 9.72 -27.81
C SER A 753 7.21 8.81 -28.98
N LEU A 754 6.03 8.19 -28.91
CA LEU A 754 5.50 7.38 -30.03
C LEU A 754 5.15 8.28 -31.23
N TYR A 755 4.55 9.44 -30.98
CA TYR A 755 4.26 10.42 -32.04
C TYR A 755 5.53 10.97 -32.66
N ARG A 756 6.52 11.36 -31.85
CA ARG A 756 7.83 11.80 -32.35
C ARG A 756 8.47 10.77 -33.28
N SER A 757 8.47 9.49 -32.89
CA SER A 757 8.99 8.42 -33.75
C SER A 757 8.20 8.25 -35.05
N ALA A 758 6.90 8.54 -35.05
CA ALA A 758 6.08 8.54 -36.26
C ALA A 758 6.34 9.76 -37.16
N MET A 759 6.64 10.93 -36.59
CA MET A 759 6.95 12.16 -37.34
C MET A 759 8.14 11.98 -38.28
N GLU A 760 9.16 11.23 -37.86
CA GLU A 760 10.37 10.97 -38.67
C GLU A 760 10.04 10.29 -40.01
N ASN A 761 8.92 9.57 -40.09
CA ASN A 761 8.57 8.71 -41.22
C ASN A 761 7.22 9.08 -41.88
N THR A 762 6.60 10.20 -41.49
CA THR A 762 5.30 10.66 -42.00
C THR A 762 5.42 11.98 -42.77
N ALA A 763 4.62 12.13 -43.83
CA ALA A 763 4.57 13.33 -44.66
C ALA A 763 3.16 13.50 -45.27
N GLY A 764 2.78 14.73 -45.61
CA GLY A 764 1.51 15.01 -46.30
C GLY A 764 0.28 14.94 -45.39
N GLU A 765 -0.79 14.24 -45.82
CA GLU A 765 -2.05 14.15 -45.06
C GLU A 765 -1.86 13.50 -43.68
N ASP A 766 -1.02 12.47 -43.59
CA ASP A 766 -0.72 11.78 -42.32
C ASP A 766 0.00 12.69 -41.32
N GLU A 767 0.83 13.60 -41.81
CA GLU A 767 1.51 14.61 -40.98
C GLU A 767 0.53 15.64 -40.42
N THR A 768 -0.44 16.07 -41.24
CA THR A 768 -1.50 17.00 -40.79
C THR A 768 -2.35 16.35 -39.70
N ALA A 769 -2.75 15.09 -39.90
CA ALA A 769 -3.52 14.33 -38.91
C ALA A 769 -2.74 14.12 -37.60
N LEU A 770 -1.42 13.91 -37.68
CA LEU A 770 -0.55 13.76 -36.51
C LEU A 770 -0.40 15.07 -35.74
N SER A 771 -0.25 16.19 -36.45
CA SER A 771 -0.28 17.54 -35.87
C SER A 771 -1.59 17.80 -35.13
N ASP A 772 -2.73 17.55 -35.78
CA ASP A 772 -4.05 17.71 -35.17
C ASP A 772 -4.21 16.88 -33.90
N ALA A 773 -3.71 15.64 -33.89
CA ALA A 773 -3.74 14.77 -32.70
C ALA A 773 -2.96 15.38 -31.51
N ILE A 774 -1.79 15.97 -31.76
CA ILE A 774 -0.98 16.63 -30.72
C ILE A 774 -1.66 17.91 -30.22
N MET A 775 -2.23 18.70 -31.13
CA MET A 775 -3.00 19.90 -30.78
C MET A 775 -4.18 19.58 -29.86
N ARG A 776 -4.90 18.46 -30.11
CA ARG A 776 -5.99 17.97 -29.24
C ARG A 776 -5.48 17.64 -27.84
N LEU A 777 -4.33 16.98 -27.72
CA LEU A 777 -3.73 16.64 -26.43
C LEU A 777 -3.20 17.86 -25.68
N ALA A 778 -2.57 18.81 -26.38
CA ALA A 778 -2.12 20.09 -25.82
C ALA A 778 -3.29 20.87 -25.21
N SER A 779 -4.39 20.97 -25.97
CA SER A 779 -5.63 21.62 -25.53
C SER A 779 -6.21 20.95 -24.28
N TYR A 780 -6.21 19.62 -24.25
CA TYR A 780 -6.66 18.87 -23.08
C TYR A 780 -5.74 19.07 -21.86
N LEU A 781 -4.42 19.15 -22.04
CA LEU A 781 -3.48 19.45 -20.95
C LEU A 781 -3.69 20.85 -20.38
N ALA A 782 -3.86 21.86 -21.24
CA ALA A 782 -4.15 23.23 -20.82
C ALA A 782 -5.43 23.30 -19.98
N GLN A 783 -6.50 22.63 -20.44
CA GLN A 783 -7.74 22.52 -19.68
C GLN A 783 -7.50 21.84 -18.32
N LEU A 784 -6.82 20.69 -18.28
CA LEU A 784 -6.51 19.99 -17.04
C LEU A 784 -5.73 20.88 -16.06
N ASN A 785 -4.69 21.55 -16.54
CA ASN A 785 -3.85 22.41 -15.71
C ASN A 785 -4.58 23.63 -15.15
N SER A 786 -5.66 24.07 -15.80
CA SER A 786 -6.53 25.12 -15.27
C SER A 786 -7.43 24.65 -14.11
N GLU A 787 -7.74 23.36 -14.05
CA GLU A 787 -8.66 22.77 -13.06
C GLU A 787 -7.94 22.12 -11.87
N LEU A 788 -6.72 21.61 -12.09
CA LEU A 788 -6.00 20.83 -11.10
C LEU A 788 -5.33 21.72 -10.03
N PRO A 789 -5.27 21.26 -8.76
CA PRO A 789 -4.55 21.97 -7.69
C PRO A 789 -3.04 22.00 -7.90
N LYS A 790 -2.51 21.15 -8.79
CA LYS A 790 -1.10 21.07 -9.17
C LYS A 790 -0.99 20.88 -10.67
N THR A 791 -0.27 21.79 -11.33
CA THR A 791 0.05 21.72 -12.75
C THR A 791 0.87 20.46 -13.06
N ILE A 792 0.48 19.75 -14.12
CA ILE A 792 1.22 18.66 -14.72
C ILE A 792 2.10 19.25 -15.81
N LYS A 793 3.38 18.91 -15.80
CA LYS A 793 4.36 19.35 -16.80
C LYS A 793 5.05 18.13 -17.41
N PRO A 794 4.54 17.57 -18.51
CA PRO A 794 5.27 16.58 -19.29
C PRO A 794 6.48 17.26 -19.96
N ASP A 795 7.62 16.58 -19.98
CA ASP A 795 8.87 17.15 -20.49
C ASP A 795 8.81 17.38 -22.02
N LEU A 796 8.10 16.53 -22.76
CA LEU A 796 8.05 16.60 -24.22
C LEU A 796 6.92 17.49 -24.77
N MET A 797 5.91 17.83 -23.96
CA MET A 797 4.68 18.43 -24.47
C MET A 797 4.89 19.77 -25.16
N LEU A 798 5.70 20.67 -24.57
CA LEU A 798 5.95 21.99 -25.14
C LEU A 798 6.64 21.87 -26.51
N GLN A 799 7.58 20.92 -26.61
CA GLN A 799 8.33 20.64 -27.83
C GLN A 799 7.41 20.11 -28.94
N GLU A 800 6.61 19.07 -28.66
CA GLU A 800 5.69 18.49 -29.65
C GLU A 800 4.58 19.47 -30.07
N TYR A 801 4.11 20.29 -29.13
CA TYR A 801 3.10 21.30 -29.42
C TYR A 801 3.62 22.39 -30.34
N LEU A 802 4.88 22.81 -30.14
CA LEU A 802 5.54 23.76 -31.02
C LEU A 802 5.60 23.24 -32.46
N TRP A 803 6.01 21.97 -32.64
CA TRP A 803 6.06 21.35 -33.95
C TRP A 803 4.67 21.31 -34.60
N ALA A 804 3.64 20.89 -33.87
CA ALA A 804 2.28 20.81 -34.39
C ALA A 804 1.74 22.17 -34.86
N GLN A 805 1.99 23.23 -34.08
CA GLN A 805 1.61 24.61 -34.43
C GLN A 805 2.31 25.09 -35.72
N MET A 806 3.59 24.79 -35.87
CA MET A 806 4.34 25.18 -37.07
C MET A 806 3.87 24.44 -38.34
N GLN A 807 3.31 23.22 -38.18
CA GLN A 807 2.73 22.48 -39.30
C GLN A 807 1.32 22.95 -39.67
N SER A 808 0.51 23.37 -38.71
CA SER A 808 -0.86 23.86 -38.98
C SER A 808 -0.87 25.24 -39.66
N ALA A 809 0.16 26.06 -39.42
CA ALA A 809 0.34 27.37 -40.04
C ALA A 809 1.81 27.60 -40.47
N PRO A 810 2.27 27.01 -41.59
CA PRO A 810 3.64 27.16 -42.05
C PRO A 810 4.02 28.63 -42.29
N GLY A 811 5.17 29.06 -41.75
CA GLY A 811 5.67 30.44 -41.87
C GLY A 811 5.08 31.45 -40.88
N GLU A 812 4.06 31.10 -40.09
CA GLU A 812 3.59 31.96 -39.00
C GLU A 812 4.56 31.90 -37.80
N ALA A 813 4.79 33.07 -37.19
CA ALA A 813 5.67 33.18 -36.03
C ALA A 813 4.93 32.77 -34.74
N VAL A 814 5.44 31.75 -34.05
CA VAL A 814 4.86 31.21 -32.81
C VAL A 814 5.55 31.83 -31.60
N ASP A 815 4.79 32.45 -30.69
CA ASP A 815 5.30 32.99 -29.42
C ASP A 815 5.42 31.88 -28.37
N ILE A 816 6.65 31.51 -28.02
CA ILE A 816 6.97 30.37 -27.17
C ILE A 816 6.57 30.65 -25.71
N LEU A 817 6.73 31.88 -25.24
CA LEU A 817 6.38 32.24 -23.87
C LEU A 817 4.87 32.23 -23.68
N SER A 818 4.13 32.75 -24.66
CA SER A 818 2.66 32.69 -24.69
C SER A 818 2.17 31.24 -24.72
N MET A 819 2.74 30.41 -25.58
CA MET A 819 2.37 29.01 -25.74
C MET A 819 2.63 28.19 -24.45
N ASN A 820 3.74 28.45 -23.78
CA ASN A 820 4.03 27.85 -22.48
C ASN A 820 3.02 28.32 -21.40
N ALA A 821 2.65 29.60 -21.42
CA ALA A 821 1.63 30.14 -20.51
C ALA A 821 0.23 29.55 -20.78
N GLU A 822 -0.10 29.23 -22.04
CA GLU A 822 -1.34 28.54 -22.41
C GLU A 822 -1.40 27.12 -21.81
N LEU A 823 -0.31 26.36 -21.92
CA LEU A 823 -0.25 24.98 -21.41
C LEU A 823 -0.25 24.90 -19.87
N TYR A 824 0.41 25.84 -19.20
CA TYR A 824 0.76 25.71 -17.79
C TYR A 824 0.29 26.86 -16.90
N GLY A 825 -0.37 27.87 -17.47
CA GLY A 825 -0.85 29.07 -16.79
C GLY A 825 0.18 30.21 -16.75
N SER A 826 -0.30 31.42 -16.46
CA SER A 826 0.49 32.67 -16.49
C SER A 826 1.65 32.74 -15.48
N GLY A 827 1.71 31.82 -14.52
CA GLY A 827 2.80 31.71 -13.54
C GLY A 827 3.85 30.64 -13.88
N ALA A 828 3.70 29.92 -15.00
CA ALA A 828 4.67 28.91 -15.41
C ALA A 828 5.82 29.56 -16.17
N ASP A 829 6.98 29.66 -15.50
CA ASP A 829 8.15 30.28 -16.09
C ASP A 829 9.12 29.21 -16.63
N ILE A 830 9.45 29.30 -17.93
CA ILE A 830 10.55 28.54 -18.55
C ILE A 830 11.88 29.31 -18.49
N ARG A 831 11.84 30.54 -17.98
CA ARG A 831 13.00 31.39 -17.77
C ARG A 831 13.73 30.94 -16.50
N THR A 832 15.01 30.65 -16.64
CA THR A 832 15.92 30.39 -15.52
C THR A 832 16.66 31.68 -15.21
N LYS A 833 16.41 32.30 -14.05
CA LYS A 833 17.10 33.52 -13.66
C LYS A 833 18.60 33.27 -13.50
N THR A 834 19.38 34.13 -14.13
CA THR A 834 20.82 34.29 -13.86
C THR A 834 20.99 35.33 -12.75
N GLY A 835 22.10 35.27 -12.00
CA GLY A 835 22.36 36.19 -10.89
C GLY A 835 22.43 37.68 -11.26
N ASP A 836 22.49 37.99 -12.55
CA ASP A 836 22.82 39.31 -13.10
C ASP A 836 21.60 40.05 -13.69
N GLY A 837 20.37 39.62 -13.38
CA GLY A 837 19.15 40.24 -13.89
C GLY A 837 18.77 39.82 -15.33
N LEU A 838 19.42 38.79 -15.86
CA LEU A 838 19.06 38.12 -17.11
C LEU A 838 18.33 36.82 -16.81
N PHE A 839 17.66 36.27 -17.81
CA PHE A 839 17.17 34.91 -17.77
C PHE A 839 17.66 34.10 -18.97
N THR A 840 17.80 32.80 -18.77
CA THR A 840 18.03 31.82 -19.84
C THR A 840 16.73 31.06 -20.13
N CYS A 841 16.35 30.98 -21.40
CA CYS A 841 15.25 30.16 -21.89
C CYS A 841 15.81 29.07 -22.80
N LEU A 842 15.60 27.81 -22.41
CA LEU A 842 15.93 26.65 -23.24
C LEU A 842 14.71 26.28 -24.07
N ILE A 843 14.86 26.30 -25.39
CA ILE A 843 13.82 25.96 -26.34
C ILE A 843 14.23 24.63 -26.99
N PRO A 844 13.58 23.52 -26.61
CA PRO A 844 13.79 22.24 -27.27
C PRO A 844 13.13 22.30 -28.65
N VAL A 845 13.90 22.46 -29.72
CA VAL A 845 13.37 22.56 -31.09
C VAL A 845 13.39 21.19 -31.77
N ILE A 846 12.31 20.86 -32.48
CA ILE A 846 12.22 19.67 -33.33
C ILE A 846 12.79 20.04 -34.70
N ALA A 847 13.83 19.33 -35.10
CA ALA A 847 14.54 19.52 -36.34
C ALA A 847 13.98 18.58 -37.42
N ARG A 848 13.35 19.11 -38.47
CA ARG A 848 13.17 18.34 -39.72
C ARG A 848 14.42 18.48 -40.60
N PRO A 849 15.02 17.38 -41.09
CA PRO A 849 16.14 17.47 -42.02
C PRO A 849 15.74 18.28 -43.27
N GLY A 850 16.38 19.43 -43.48
CA GLY A 850 16.14 20.30 -44.65
C GLY A 850 15.22 21.50 -44.41
N GLU A 851 14.60 21.63 -43.23
CA GLU A 851 13.89 22.86 -42.83
C GLU A 851 14.84 23.86 -42.17
N SER A 852 14.54 25.15 -42.35
CA SER A 852 15.30 26.25 -41.78
C SER A 852 14.41 27.09 -40.87
N TYR A 853 14.95 27.55 -39.74
CA TYR A 853 14.19 28.27 -38.72
C TYR A 853 14.80 29.63 -38.41
N ILE A 854 13.93 30.63 -38.22
CA ILE A 854 14.32 31.96 -37.74
C ILE A 854 13.75 32.19 -36.34
N VAL A 855 14.59 32.75 -35.47
CA VAL A 855 14.23 33.10 -34.09
C VAL A 855 14.33 34.60 -33.94
N LYS A 856 13.29 35.24 -33.40
CA LYS A 856 13.28 36.68 -33.11
C LYS A 856 13.06 36.90 -31.63
N VAL A 857 13.88 37.77 -31.01
CA VAL A 857 13.76 38.16 -29.60
C VAL A 857 13.37 39.64 -29.53
N TYR A 858 12.12 39.92 -29.21
CA TYR A 858 11.59 41.28 -29.13
C TYR A 858 11.93 41.88 -27.77
N GLN A 859 12.84 42.86 -27.78
CA GLN A 859 13.22 43.67 -26.62
C GLN A 859 13.90 44.98 -27.07
N ASP A 860 14.20 45.88 -26.13
CA ASP A 860 14.89 47.15 -26.41
C ASP A 860 16.35 46.92 -26.85
N GLU A 861 16.83 47.73 -27.83
CA GLU A 861 18.20 47.69 -28.40
C GLU A 861 19.31 47.85 -27.34
N ASN A 862 18.99 48.45 -26.19
CA ASN A 862 19.95 48.68 -25.11
C ASN A 862 20.02 47.52 -24.10
N LEU A 863 19.17 46.51 -24.25
CA LEU A 863 19.11 45.37 -23.34
C LEU A 863 19.98 44.21 -23.85
N PRO A 864 20.74 43.54 -22.97
CA PRO A 864 21.56 42.39 -23.34
C PRO A 864 20.70 41.25 -23.92
N CYS A 865 21.14 40.70 -25.05
CA CYS A 865 20.56 39.53 -25.71
C CYS A 865 21.70 38.62 -26.18
N GLU A 866 21.58 37.32 -25.94
CA GLU A 866 22.44 36.30 -26.54
C GLU A 866 21.57 35.16 -27.06
N ILE A 867 21.91 34.66 -28.24
CA ILE A 867 21.27 33.48 -28.83
C ILE A 867 22.36 32.45 -29.06
N SER A 868 22.20 31.26 -28.50
CA SER A 868 23.11 30.14 -28.69
C SER A 868 22.37 28.91 -29.18
N VAL A 869 23.03 28.15 -30.05
CA VAL A 869 22.51 26.94 -30.69
C VAL A 869 23.49 25.81 -30.39
N ASN A 870 23.06 24.76 -29.70
CA ASN A 870 23.91 23.68 -29.21
C ASN A 870 25.12 24.17 -28.40
N GLY A 871 24.91 25.21 -27.60
CA GLY A 871 25.97 25.85 -26.81
C GLY A 871 26.94 26.73 -27.62
N ILE A 872 26.70 26.92 -28.92
CA ILE A 872 27.49 27.81 -29.79
C ILE A 872 26.77 29.15 -29.93
N LEU A 873 27.39 30.23 -29.43
CA LEU A 873 26.88 31.59 -29.54
C LEU A 873 26.78 32.02 -31.01
N GLN A 874 25.64 32.58 -31.39
CA GLN A 874 25.35 33.05 -32.74
C GLN A 874 25.53 34.57 -32.83
N PRO A 875 26.09 35.08 -33.93
CA PRO A 875 26.08 36.51 -34.21
C PRO A 875 24.63 36.97 -34.43
N ILE A 876 24.24 38.07 -33.78
CA ILE A 876 22.90 38.65 -33.82
C ILE A 876 22.97 40.13 -34.22
N SER A 877 21.96 40.60 -34.94
CA SER A 877 21.74 41.99 -35.31
C SER A 877 20.39 42.48 -34.78
N TYR A 878 20.27 43.78 -34.53
CA TYR A 878 19.03 44.40 -34.08
C TYR A 878 18.27 45.01 -35.26
N ASP A 879 17.06 44.52 -35.53
CA ASP A 879 16.15 45.07 -36.52
C ASP A 879 15.34 46.21 -35.89
N LYS A 880 15.63 47.45 -36.30
CA LYS A 880 14.92 48.66 -35.80
C LYS A 880 13.50 48.80 -36.33
N GLY A 881 13.18 48.16 -37.46
CA GLY A 881 11.84 48.19 -38.06
C GLY A 881 10.87 47.30 -37.29
N GLU A 882 11.34 46.14 -36.82
CA GLU A 882 10.54 45.18 -36.05
C GLU A 882 10.75 45.26 -34.52
N GLY A 883 11.81 45.93 -34.06
CA GLY A 883 12.14 46.08 -32.64
C GLY A 883 12.60 44.77 -31.99
N CYS A 884 13.43 43.99 -32.68
CA CYS A 884 13.87 42.67 -32.22
C CYS A 884 15.32 42.35 -32.58
N TYR A 885 15.93 41.43 -31.81
CA TYR A 885 17.18 40.78 -32.19
C TYR A 885 16.91 39.57 -33.07
N VAL A 886 17.69 39.46 -34.15
CA VAL A 886 17.62 38.37 -35.12
C VAL A 886 19.03 37.82 -35.35
N PRO A 887 19.22 36.49 -35.40
CA PRO A 887 20.48 35.90 -35.82
C PRO A 887 20.85 36.27 -37.26
N ASP A 888 22.13 36.51 -37.52
CA ASP A 888 22.63 36.83 -38.87
C ASP A 888 22.58 35.61 -39.82
N ARG A 889 22.20 34.43 -39.32
CA ARG A 889 22.06 33.18 -40.06
C ARG A 889 20.80 32.44 -39.65
N ILE A 890 20.13 31.85 -40.64
CA ILE A 890 19.00 30.94 -40.40
C ILE A 890 19.55 29.58 -39.97
N PHE A 891 18.85 28.89 -39.07
CA PHE A 891 19.29 27.61 -38.51
C PHE A 891 18.72 26.45 -39.32
N SER A 892 19.59 25.62 -39.92
CA SER A 892 19.20 24.37 -40.59
C SER A 892 19.28 23.17 -39.64
N ALA A 893 18.28 22.30 -39.68
CA ALA A 893 18.05 21.33 -38.62
C ALA A 893 18.79 19.97 -38.77
N TYR A 894 19.60 19.64 -37.75
CA TYR A 894 19.87 18.29 -37.21
C TYR A 894 20.02 18.46 -35.69
N ASP A 895 18.99 18.11 -34.91
CA ASP A 895 18.93 18.17 -33.44
C ASP A 895 19.73 19.31 -32.77
N PHE A 896 19.10 20.48 -32.61
CA PHE A 896 19.73 21.58 -31.88
C PHE A 896 18.91 22.15 -30.71
N GLU A 897 19.59 22.36 -29.58
CA GLU A 897 19.08 23.05 -28.40
C GLU A 897 19.31 24.55 -28.57
N LEU A 898 18.23 25.33 -28.57
CA LEU A 898 18.28 26.78 -28.64
C LEU A 898 18.23 27.35 -27.23
N SER A 899 19.23 28.16 -26.87
CA SER A 899 19.30 28.85 -25.59
C SER A 899 19.36 30.35 -25.82
N VAL A 900 18.37 31.06 -25.28
CA VAL A 900 18.24 32.52 -25.37
C VAL A 900 18.50 33.12 -23.99
N ILE A 901 19.44 34.06 -23.91
CA ILE A 901 19.68 34.88 -22.74
C ILE A 901 19.15 36.29 -23.02
N ALA A 902 18.27 36.81 -22.17
CA ALA A 902 17.61 38.09 -22.35
C ALA A 902 17.36 38.80 -21.01
N ALA A 903 16.98 40.08 -21.04
CA ALA A 903 16.66 40.85 -19.84
C ALA A 903 15.40 40.30 -19.14
N ASP A 904 15.42 40.17 -17.81
CA ASP A 904 14.29 39.68 -17.00
C ASP A 904 13.16 40.70 -16.87
N LEU A 905 12.49 40.98 -18.00
CA LEU A 905 11.34 41.90 -18.12
C LEU A 905 10.08 41.16 -18.61
N PRO A 906 8.88 41.60 -18.20
CA PRO A 906 7.61 40.99 -18.63
C PRO A 906 7.33 41.14 -20.13
N ASP A 907 7.89 42.16 -20.78
CA ASP A 907 7.56 42.54 -22.15
C ASP A 907 8.43 41.85 -23.22
N VAL A 908 9.41 41.03 -22.80
CA VAL A 908 10.25 40.26 -23.72
C VAL A 908 9.43 39.15 -24.36
N ARG A 909 9.43 39.07 -25.70
CA ARG A 909 8.78 38.00 -26.47
C ARG A 909 9.80 37.26 -27.31
N ILE A 910 9.64 35.94 -27.43
CA ILE A 910 10.51 35.09 -28.25
C ILE A 910 9.63 34.34 -29.24
N THR A 911 9.84 34.59 -30.53
CA THR A 911 9.09 33.92 -31.59
C THR A 911 9.99 33.06 -32.46
N ILE A 912 9.45 31.95 -32.94
CA ILE A 912 10.09 31.09 -33.94
C ILE A 912 9.17 30.90 -35.14
N ALA A 913 9.72 30.91 -36.34
CA ALA A 913 8.99 30.63 -37.58
C ALA A 913 9.80 29.67 -38.47
N SER A 914 9.10 28.77 -39.17
CA SER A 914 9.70 28.00 -40.26
C SER A 914 9.91 28.89 -41.48
N CYS A 915 11.01 28.70 -42.19
CA CYS A 915 11.33 29.41 -43.41
C CYS A 915 11.56 28.40 -44.53
N ASP A 916 10.92 28.63 -45.68
CA ASP A 916 11.27 27.92 -46.90
C ASP A 916 12.70 28.28 -47.28
N SER A 917 13.52 27.26 -47.54
CA SER A 917 14.90 27.40 -48.01
C SER A 917 15.04 28.16 -49.34
N MET A 918 13.93 28.57 -49.95
CA MET A 918 13.85 29.38 -51.18
C MET A 918 13.62 30.88 -50.97
N VAL A 919 13.38 31.37 -49.75
CA VAL A 919 13.39 32.81 -49.45
C VAL A 919 14.79 33.20 -48.97
N MET A 920 15.76 33.03 -49.86
CA MET A 920 17.13 33.51 -49.69
C MET A 920 17.39 34.50 -50.83
N ASP A 921 16.99 35.75 -50.61
CA ASP A 921 17.49 36.92 -51.33
C ASP A 921 18.02 37.94 -50.33
#